data_AF-A0A2X3C7N8-F1
#
_entry.id   AF-A0A2X3C7N8-F1
#
_cell.length_a   1.000
_cell.length_b   1.000
_cell.length_c   1.000
_cell.angle_alpha   90.00
_cell.angle_beta   90.00
_cell.angle_gamma   90.00
#
_symmetry.space_group_name_H-M   'P 1'
#
loop_
_entity.id
_entity.type
_entity.pdbx_description
1 polymer ?
#
loop_
_entity_poly.entity_id
_entity_poly.type
_entity_poly.pdbx_seq_one_letter_code
_entity_poly.pdbx_strand_id
1 'polypeptide(L)'
;MPDLPPPVSGTAAPEVIPVAPVWGGDLNLAQMGMPDGIILSGGQRQGGVSFTLPADQVVIHSQLSLAVRVSPEMASRNATLQLMLNGQPLGTLPLGADGEDVSHYQLDIPPALMVSSNNLSVKINDGDTLQCQRDIHDTSRVTVLPTSHFSWESQQLNISDDLSHFPRPFFDSMQMTPADIAVAYGAKPSADVFSAAALISSWLGIQADYRGIAFSALRDRLPERHGIVIGHPGEQVGGMMLPETDKPLLRIIANPANPAYKLLLIVGKNDTALRMAAWRLTRGNFAPQTATLDVEPQTIPVGKAYDAPRWIPTDRPVKLSELLRKDQSPTVSGVWHEPLRIAFRAAPDLYLWDGETIPLQVGYRFPSESWINEDKSLLSVTLNGTFLNNLPMNKQGPLEKVWRYLGGDARQERFTIPLAPYLIYGDNQLSMYFNVVPKDDVPCSVLLNNNIKSRITDDSWIDLSKTRHFSLLPNLSYFVGASFPFSRLADYSQTTLLLPADPSETQVATLLNLAARSGNATGTALANNRVVLGMPTGGGDLQSLRERDVLAVTALDQQAFNQSLLADSPYRPVDNVLSVREPDLWQKSSAGSPATGLPPASTPIATFRRAAPGAGSSAIARRGIPPAWWWWRWPAMMTSWRD
;
A
#
# COMPACT_ATOMS: atom_id res chain seq x y z
N MET A 1 -26.16 -71.31 38.95
CA MET A 1 -25.51 -70.00 38.74
C MET A 1 -25.99 -69.47 37.39
N PRO A 2 -26.60 -68.29 37.31
CA PRO A 2 -27.02 -67.70 36.04
C PRO A 2 -25.85 -67.04 35.31
N ASP A 3 -25.92 -67.05 33.98
CA ASP A 3 -24.92 -66.55 33.03
C ASP A 3 -24.58 -65.06 33.20
N LEU A 4 -23.28 -64.75 33.12
CA LEU A 4 -22.75 -63.39 33.05
C LEU A 4 -22.86 -62.84 31.61
N PRO A 5 -23.28 -61.58 31.42
CA PRO A 5 -23.37 -60.96 30.09
C PRO A 5 -21.98 -60.61 29.52
N PRO A 6 -21.82 -60.56 28.19
CA PRO A 6 -20.54 -60.26 27.54
C PRO A 6 -20.14 -58.78 27.71
N PRO A 7 -18.83 -58.48 27.62
CA PRO A 7 -18.33 -57.11 27.80
C PRO A 7 -18.68 -56.24 26.60
N VAL A 8 -19.28 -55.08 26.89
CA VAL A 8 -19.49 -53.97 25.95
C VAL A 8 -18.15 -53.52 25.37
N SER A 9 -17.97 -53.73 24.07
CA SER A 9 -16.88 -53.17 23.28
C SER A 9 -17.36 -51.91 22.59
N GLY A 10 -16.71 -50.76 22.83
CA GLY A 10 -17.02 -49.52 22.12
C GLY A 10 -16.62 -48.26 22.88
N THR A 11 -15.38 -48.15 23.35
CA THR A 11 -14.83 -46.83 23.67
C THR A 11 -14.37 -46.21 22.35
N ALA A 12 -15.14 -45.24 21.84
CA ALA A 12 -14.70 -44.40 20.75
C ALA A 12 -13.32 -43.82 21.09
N ALA A 13 -12.39 -43.91 20.13
CA ALA A 13 -11.08 -43.28 20.27
C ALA A 13 -11.29 -41.78 20.57
N PRO A 14 -10.54 -41.19 21.53
CA PRO A 14 -10.66 -39.77 21.80
C PRO A 14 -10.32 -39.00 20.52
N GLU A 15 -11.25 -38.16 20.09
CA GLU A 15 -11.06 -37.19 19.03
C GLU A 15 -9.84 -36.34 19.39
N VAL A 16 -8.74 -36.54 18.67
CA VAL A 16 -7.52 -35.76 18.86
C VAL A 16 -7.85 -34.34 18.42
N ILE A 17 -8.16 -33.46 19.37
CA ILE A 17 -8.30 -32.03 19.11
C ILE A 17 -6.95 -31.57 18.56
N PRO A 18 -6.85 -31.15 17.29
CA PRO A 18 -5.58 -30.68 16.75
C PRO A 18 -5.15 -29.46 17.58
N VAL A 19 -3.95 -29.50 18.13
CA VAL A 19 -3.35 -28.36 18.83
C VAL A 19 -3.32 -27.20 17.84
N ALA A 20 -4.08 -26.14 18.12
CA ALA A 20 -4.13 -25.01 17.20
C ALA A 20 -2.72 -24.41 17.03
N PRO A 21 -2.30 -24.11 15.80
CA PRO A 21 -0.94 -23.70 15.51
C PRO A 21 -0.62 -22.39 16.25
N VAL A 22 0.57 -22.35 16.85
CA VAL A 22 1.14 -21.14 17.46
C VAL A 22 1.95 -20.39 16.41
N TRP A 23 1.73 -19.09 16.30
CA TRP A 23 2.38 -18.21 15.35
C TRP A 23 3.11 -17.08 16.05
N GLY A 24 4.37 -16.86 15.70
CA GLY A 24 5.14 -15.70 16.14
C GLY A 24 4.95 -14.52 15.19
N GLY A 25 4.68 -13.34 15.73
CA GLY A 25 4.65 -12.08 15.00
C GLY A 25 5.67 -11.08 15.54
N ASP A 26 6.14 -10.20 14.66
CA ASP A 26 7.00 -9.08 14.98
C ASP A 26 6.53 -7.84 14.21
N LEU A 27 6.47 -6.69 14.89
CA LEU A 27 6.07 -5.43 14.29
C LEU A 27 6.83 -4.26 14.91
N ASN A 28 7.64 -3.58 14.10
CA ASN A 28 8.41 -2.41 14.52
C ASN A 28 7.69 -1.08 14.25
N LEU A 29 8.15 -0.01 14.90
CA LEU A 29 7.55 1.32 14.77
C LEU A 29 7.55 1.83 13.31
N ALA A 30 8.60 1.54 12.52
CA ALA A 30 8.62 1.92 11.11
C ALA A 30 7.48 1.27 10.31
N GLN A 31 7.21 -0.02 10.55
CA GLN A 31 6.10 -0.75 9.93
C GLN A 31 4.74 -0.27 10.42
N MET A 32 4.65 0.25 11.65
CA MET A 32 3.45 0.91 12.17
C MET A 32 3.22 2.32 11.62
N GLY A 33 4.05 2.78 10.68
CA GLY A 33 3.93 4.11 10.05
C GLY A 33 4.77 5.20 10.70
N MET A 34 5.72 4.86 11.58
CA MET A 34 6.65 5.79 12.23
C MET A 34 8.09 5.57 11.74
N PRO A 35 8.44 5.94 10.48
CA PRO A 35 9.75 5.65 9.89
C PRO A 35 10.92 6.34 10.61
N ASP A 36 10.67 7.48 11.24
CA ASP A 36 11.64 8.23 12.05
C ASP A 36 11.52 7.92 13.55
N GLY A 37 10.62 7.01 13.94
CA GLY A 37 10.27 6.73 15.33
C GLY A 37 9.32 7.77 15.93
N ILE A 38 9.13 7.70 17.25
CA ILE A 38 8.31 8.67 18.00
C ILE A 38 9.25 9.75 18.56
N ILE A 39 9.16 10.96 18.04
CA ILE A 39 9.98 12.10 18.44
C ILE A 39 9.17 13.00 19.38
N LEU A 40 9.68 13.23 20.58
CA LEU A 40 9.11 14.12 21.60
C LEU A 40 10.09 15.28 21.82
N SER A 41 9.73 16.45 21.32
CA SER A 41 10.61 17.62 21.32
C SER A 41 9.81 18.93 21.20
N GLY A 42 10.45 20.09 21.35
CA GLY A 42 9.82 21.40 21.14
C GLY A 42 8.56 21.71 21.99
N GLY A 43 8.38 21.05 23.13
CA GLY A 43 7.18 21.18 23.98
C GLY A 43 6.16 20.05 23.83
N GLN A 44 6.30 19.19 22.81
CA GLN A 44 5.53 17.96 22.69
C GLN A 44 6.04 16.93 23.70
N ARG A 45 5.30 16.74 24.80
CA ARG A 45 5.66 15.78 25.88
C ARG A 45 4.98 14.42 25.76
N GLN A 46 4.11 14.25 24.77
CA GLN A 46 3.41 12.99 24.53
C GLN A 46 3.37 12.67 23.04
N GLY A 47 3.40 11.38 22.74
CA GLY A 47 3.31 10.84 21.39
C GLY A 47 2.90 9.38 21.47
N GLY A 48 2.79 8.73 20.33
CA GLY A 48 2.36 7.34 20.31
C GLY A 48 2.18 6.83 18.90
N VAL A 49 1.86 5.55 18.82
CA VAL A 49 1.57 4.85 17.57
C VAL A 49 0.39 3.91 17.79
N SER A 50 -0.42 3.75 16.76
CA SER A 50 -1.48 2.74 16.76
C SER A 50 -1.06 1.58 15.87
N PHE A 51 -1.35 0.35 16.30
CA PHE A 51 -1.07 -0.84 15.53
C PHE A 51 -2.21 -1.85 15.64
N THR A 52 -2.36 -2.71 14.63
CA THR A 52 -3.43 -3.71 14.58
C THR A 52 -2.85 -5.12 14.49
N LEU A 53 -3.56 -6.07 15.10
CA LEU A 53 -3.26 -7.49 15.06
C LEU A 53 -4.40 -8.22 14.33
N PRO A 54 -4.11 -9.36 13.66
CA PRO A 54 -5.15 -10.20 13.05
C PRO A 54 -6.27 -10.54 14.06
N ALA A 55 -7.51 -10.44 13.62
CA ALA A 55 -8.68 -10.59 14.50
C ALA A 55 -9.03 -12.06 14.78
N ASP A 56 -8.47 -12.98 14.01
CA ASP A 56 -8.63 -14.43 14.13
C ASP A 56 -7.53 -15.09 14.97
N GLN A 57 -6.74 -14.28 15.67
CA GLN A 57 -5.65 -14.73 16.51
C GLN A 57 -5.82 -14.23 17.94
N VAL A 58 -5.44 -15.08 18.90
CA VAL A 58 -5.39 -14.72 20.32
C VAL A 58 -3.94 -14.71 20.76
N VAL A 59 -3.45 -13.56 21.21
CA VAL A 59 -2.09 -13.43 21.73
C VAL A 59 -1.98 -14.22 23.05
N ILE A 60 -0.95 -15.06 23.16
CA ILE A 60 -0.64 -15.88 24.34
C ILE A 60 0.64 -15.41 25.04
N HIS A 61 1.57 -14.82 24.31
CA HIS A 61 2.78 -14.18 24.85
C HIS A 61 3.07 -12.91 24.05
N SER A 62 3.54 -11.85 24.71
CA SER A 62 3.91 -10.61 24.04
C SER A 62 4.96 -9.83 24.80
N GLN A 63 5.79 -9.13 24.06
CA GLN A 63 6.90 -8.35 24.58
C GLN A 63 7.12 -7.09 23.76
N LEU A 64 7.53 -6.02 24.43
CA LEU A 64 7.89 -4.75 23.84
C LEU A 64 9.38 -4.49 24.04
N SER A 65 10.12 -4.38 22.93
CA SER A 65 11.53 -4.00 22.90
C SER A 65 11.65 -2.54 22.45
N LEU A 66 12.24 -1.69 23.29
CA LEU A 66 12.39 -0.26 23.05
C LEU A 66 13.87 0.10 22.91
N ALA A 67 14.17 0.96 21.94
CA ALA A 67 15.44 1.65 21.82
C ALA A 67 15.17 3.16 21.88
N VAL A 68 15.66 3.84 22.92
CA VAL A 68 15.32 5.24 23.21
C VAL A 68 16.58 6.08 23.18
N ARG A 69 16.60 7.09 22.30
CA ARG A 69 17.66 8.11 22.25
C ARG A 69 17.21 9.34 23.02
N VAL A 70 18.11 9.89 23.83
CA VAL A 70 17.85 11.06 24.68
C VAL A 70 18.92 12.11 24.40
N SER A 71 18.53 13.39 24.29
CA SER A 71 19.52 14.47 24.17
C SER A 71 20.27 14.68 25.50
N PRO A 72 21.52 15.18 25.48
CA PRO A 72 22.28 15.44 26.72
C PRO A 72 21.53 16.35 27.71
N GLU A 73 20.83 17.39 27.22
CA GLU A 73 20.05 18.31 28.02
C GLU A 73 18.83 17.66 28.68
N MET A 74 18.28 16.60 28.08
CA MET A 74 17.17 15.84 28.65
C MET A 74 17.68 14.80 29.66
N ALA A 75 18.82 14.16 29.37
CA ALA A 75 19.44 13.21 30.28
C ALA A 75 19.80 13.83 31.64
N SER A 76 20.16 15.13 31.68
CA SER A 76 20.45 15.83 32.94
C SER A 76 19.23 16.16 33.80
N ARG A 77 18.00 15.96 33.31
CA ARG A 77 16.76 16.39 34.00
C ARG A 77 16.14 15.33 34.91
N ASN A 78 16.75 14.15 35.06
CA ASN A 78 16.17 13.01 35.78
C ASN A 78 14.72 12.71 35.35
N ALA A 79 14.39 12.96 34.09
CA ALA A 79 13.06 12.75 33.55
C ALA A 79 12.80 11.26 33.37
N THR A 80 11.53 10.90 33.32
CA THR A 80 11.09 9.52 33.06
C THR A 80 10.16 9.45 31.87
N LEU A 81 10.15 8.32 31.17
CA LEU A 81 9.26 8.04 30.06
C LEU A 81 8.19 7.05 30.53
N GLN A 82 6.97 7.54 30.71
CA GLN A 82 5.82 6.72 30.99
C GLN A 82 5.31 6.07 29.70
N LEU A 83 5.10 4.76 29.75
CA LEU A 83 4.55 3.96 28.67
C LEU A 83 3.13 3.56 29.00
N MET A 84 2.22 3.69 28.03
CA MET A 84 0.84 3.26 28.17
C MET A 84 0.41 2.48 26.92
N LEU A 85 -0.29 1.37 27.11
CA LEU A 85 -0.91 0.59 26.04
C LEU A 85 -2.41 0.59 26.25
N ASN A 86 -3.17 1.04 25.25
CA ASN A 86 -4.64 1.09 25.32
C ASN A 86 -5.15 1.89 26.53
N GLY A 87 -4.40 2.93 26.92
CA GLY A 87 -4.70 3.76 28.09
C GLY A 87 -4.27 3.15 29.44
N GLN A 88 -3.77 1.91 29.47
CA GLN A 88 -3.26 1.28 30.68
C GLN A 88 -1.75 1.48 30.82
N PRO A 89 -1.24 1.84 32.02
CA PRO A 89 0.18 2.04 32.23
C PRO A 89 0.94 0.69 32.16
N LEU A 90 1.95 0.62 31.29
CA LEU A 90 2.85 -0.53 31.20
C LEU A 90 4.04 -0.41 32.15
N GLY A 91 4.49 0.82 32.39
CA GLY A 91 5.68 1.09 33.20
C GLY A 91 6.20 2.50 32.99
N THR A 92 7.26 2.84 33.71
CA THR A 92 7.96 4.12 33.59
C THR A 92 9.46 3.85 33.50
N LEU A 93 10.11 4.38 32.47
CA LEU A 93 11.52 4.15 32.18
C LEU A 93 12.35 5.38 32.57
N PRO A 94 13.50 5.23 33.22
CA PRO A 94 14.38 6.37 33.51
C PRO A 94 15.07 6.85 32.23
N LEU A 95 15.09 8.15 31.94
CA LEU A 95 15.78 8.69 30.76
C LEU A 95 17.22 9.10 31.14
N GLY A 96 18.23 8.53 30.47
CA GLY A 96 19.64 8.94 30.61
C GLY A 96 20.40 8.35 31.82
N ALA A 97 19.93 7.24 32.39
CA ALA A 97 20.52 6.62 33.59
C ALA A 97 21.81 5.81 33.32
N ASP A 98 22.09 5.47 32.06
CA ASP A 98 23.13 4.54 31.61
C ASP A 98 24.35 5.22 30.96
N GLY A 99 24.27 6.53 30.69
CA GLY A 99 25.35 7.27 30.02
C GLY A 99 25.57 6.86 28.56
N GLU A 100 24.68 6.05 27.99
CA GLU A 100 24.67 5.67 26.57
C GLU A 100 23.84 6.66 25.75
N ASP A 101 24.21 6.86 24.49
CA ASP A 101 23.43 7.69 23.56
C ASP A 101 22.05 7.07 23.24
N VAL A 102 21.91 5.74 23.39
CA VAL A 102 20.69 4.97 23.14
C VAL A 102 20.51 3.91 24.21
N SER A 103 19.46 4.05 25.02
CA SER A 103 19.08 3.09 26.06
C SER A 103 18.15 2.02 25.51
N HIS A 104 18.35 0.77 25.93
CA HIS A 104 17.53 -0.38 25.51
C HIS A 104 16.69 -0.92 26.67
N TYR A 105 15.39 -1.12 26.44
CA TYR A 105 14.46 -1.66 27.43
C TYR A 105 13.64 -2.79 26.84
N GLN A 106 13.25 -3.73 27.70
CA GLN A 106 12.42 -4.87 27.34
C GLN A 106 11.33 -5.02 28.41
N LEU A 107 10.08 -5.07 27.97
CA LEU A 107 8.92 -5.16 28.85
C LEU A 107 8.03 -6.31 28.39
N ASP A 108 7.73 -7.23 29.29
CA ASP A 108 6.73 -8.25 29.03
C ASP A 108 5.34 -7.60 29.09
N ILE A 109 4.57 -7.78 28.03
CA ILE A 109 3.24 -7.22 27.90
C ILE A 109 2.24 -8.31 28.26
N PRO A 110 1.34 -8.08 29.24
CA PRO A 110 0.28 -9.03 29.53
C PRO A 110 -0.57 -9.29 28.27
N PRO A 111 -0.74 -10.55 27.83
CA PRO A 111 -1.46 -10.87 26.60
C PRO A 111 -2.88 -10.30 26.55
N ALA A 112 -3.53 -10.17 27.71
CA ALA A 112 -4.86 -9.58 27.85
C ALA A 112 -4.95 -8.10 27.42
N LEU A 113 -3.83 -7.39 27.31
CA LEU A 113 -3.77 -6.01 26.81
C LEU A 113 -3.59 -5.91 25.30
N MET A 114 -3.16 -7.00 24.66
CA MET A 114 -2.96 -7.08 23.22
C MET A 114 -4.27 -7.48 22.56
N VAL A 115 -4.98 -6.50 22.01
CA VAL A 115 -6.25 -6.70 21.28
C VAL A 115 -6.06 -6.45 19.79
N SER A 116 -7.10 -6.54 18.98
CA SER A 116 -6.95 -6.35 17.52
C SER A 116 -6.57 -4.93 17.11
N SER A 117 -6.89 -3.91 17.92
CA SER A 117 -6.49 -2.51 17.69
C SER A 117 -5.86 -1.94 18.95
N ASN A 118 -4.57 -1.62 18.87
CA ASN A 118 -3.77 -1.18 19.99
C ASN A 118 -3.25 0.24 19.78
N ASN A 119 -3.08 0.97 20.88
CA ASN A 119 -2.42 2.27 20.91
C ASN A 119 -1.32 2.26 21.97
N LEU A 120 -0.07 2.33 21.52
CA LEU A 120 1.07 2.60 22.38
C LEU A 120 1.23 4.12 22.48
N SER A 121 1.15 4.67 23.69
CA SER A 121 1.45 6.07 23.95
C SER A 121 2.62 6.19 24.93
N VAL A 122 3.42 7.21 24.69
CA VAL A 122 4.62 7.53 25.46
C VAL A 122 4.52 8.97 25.94
N LYS A 123 4.87 9.20 27.20
CA LYS A 123 4.78 10.51 27.83
C LYS A 123 6.01 10.79 28.69
N ILE A 124 6.60 11.96 28.52
CA ILE A 124 7.71 12.43 29.37
C ILE A 124 7.12 13.00 30.65
N ASN A 125 7.53 12.44 31.78
CA ASN A 125 7.29 12.96 33.12
C ASN A 125 8.61 13.54 33.64
N ASP A 126 8.69 14.87 33.64
CA ASP A 126 9.79 15.62 34.22
C ASP A 126 9.44 15.96 35.67
N GLY A 127 10.24 15.48 36.62
CA GLY A 127 9.96 15.57 38.05
C GLY A 127 10.13 16.98 38.64
N ASP A 128 10.85 17.88 37.96
CA ASP A 128 11.38 19.11 38.58
C ASP A 128 10.91 20.44 37.96
N THR A 129 9.90 20.46 37.08
CA THR A 129 9.44 21.72 36.45
C THR A 129 7.99 22.10 36.80
N LEU A 130 7.81 22.59 38.03
CA LEU A 130 6.73 23.55 38.38
C LEU A 130 6.90 24.89 37.64
N GLN A 131 8.02 25.11 36.96
CA GLN A 131 8.24 26.23 36.04
C GLN A 131 8.22 25.71 34.61
N CYS A 132 7.17 26.01 33.86
CA CYS A 132 7.25 25.75 32.44
C CYS A 132 8.25 26.72 31.79
N GLN A 133 9.42 26.19 31.45
CA GLN A 133 10.38 26.86 30.59
C GLN A 133 10.00 26.60 29.13
N ARG A 134 9.89 27.67 28.35
CA ARG A 134 9.66 27.60 26.91
C ARG A 134 10.98 27.14 26.26
N ASP A 135 11.11 25.85 25.95
CA ASP A 135 12.27 25.37 25.19
C ASP A 135 12.07 25.75 23.70
N ILE A 136 12.45 26.97 23.36
CA ILE A 136 12.33 27.56 22.01
C ILE A 136 13.32 26.90 21.03
N HIS A 137 14.33 26.20 21.53
CA HIS A 137 15.48 25.75 20.73
C HIS A 137 15.48 24.25 20.39
N ASP A 138 14.44 23.50 20.76
CA ASP A 138 14.32 22.06 20.48
C ASP A 138 15.50 21.22 21.03
N THR A 139 16.17 21.73 22.06
CA THR A 139 17.38 21.11 22.65
C THR A 139 17.05 19.91 23.55
N SER A 140 15.85 19.88 24.12
CA SER A 140 15.37 18.76 24.94
C SER A 140 14.55 17.79 24.08
N ARG A 141 15.19 16.71 23.60
CA ARG A 141 14.59 15.73 22.68
C ARG A 141 14.66 14.31 23.23
N VAL A 142 13.56 13.58 23.12
CA VAL A 142 13.51 12.12 23.30
C VAL A 142 13.03 11.51 21.99
N THR A 143 13.68 10.44 21.55
CA THR A 143 13.29 9.71 20.34
C THR A 143 13.19 8.22 20.64
N VAL A 144 11.99 7.66 20.58
CA VAL A 144 11.80 6.21 20.54
C VAL A 144 12.11 5.77 19.11
N LEU A 145 13.22 5.06 18.92
CA LEU A 145 13.76 4.75 17.60
C LEU A 145 12.84 3.84 16.79
N PRO A 146 12.83 3.96 15.45
CA PRO A 146 11.97 3.18 14.56
C PRO A 146 12.17 1.65 14.63
N THR A 147 13.30 1.20 15.18
CA THR A 147 13.64 -0.22 15.39
C THR A 147 12.99 -0.83 16.64
N SER A 148 12.37 -0.01 17.49
CA SER A 148 11.58 -0.49 18.61
C SER A 148 10.41 -1.32 18.08
N HIS A 149 10.10 -2.46 18.70
CA HIS A 149 9.15 -3.43 18.15
C HIS A 149 8.39 -4.19 19.23
N PHE A 150 7.21 -4.66 18.85
CA PHE A 150 6.46 -5.69 19.57
C PHE A 150 6.75 -7.04 18.95
N SER A 151 7.08 -8.02 19.78
CA SER A 151 7.07 -9.43 19.41
C SER A 151 5.95 -10.13 20.17
N TRP A 152 5.28 -11.09 19.54
CA TRP A 152 4.22 -11.86 20.18
C TRP A 152 4.14 -13.27 19.64
N GLU A 153 3.49 -14.14 20.41
CA GLU A 153 3.03 -15.43 19.97
C GLU A 153 1.51 -15.46 20.09
N SER A 154 0.84 -15.99 19.08
CA SER A 154 -0.61 -16.11 19.04
C SER A 154 -1.06 -17.51 18.69
N GLN A 155 -2.24 -17.87 19.17
CA GLN A 155 -2.94 -19.08 18.79
C GLN A 155 -4.03 -18.72 17.77
N GLN A 156 -4.05 -19.43 16.65
CA GLN A 156 -5.09 -19.24 15.62
C GLN A 156 -6.43 -19.78 16.11
N LEU A 157 -7.50 -18.99 15.97
CA LEU A 157 -8.86 -19.46 16.22
C LEU A 157 -9.30 -20.39 15.09
N ASN A 158 -9.91 -21.52 15.43
CA ASN A 158 -10.52 -22.39 14.43
C ASN A 158 -11.77 -21.71 13.85
N ILE A 159 -11.65 -21.19 12.63
CA ILE A 159 -12.76 -20.60 11.90
C ILE A 159 -13.56 -21.72 11.24
N SER A 160 -14.90 -21.66 11.31
CA SER A 160 -15.77 -22.62 10.62
C SER A 160 -15.62 -22.53 9.10
N ASP A 161 -15.95 -23.60 8.38
CA ASP A 161 -15.98 -23.61 6.91
C ASP A 161 -17.16 -22.75 6.42
N ASP A 162 -16.99 -21.42 6.35
CA ASP A 162 -18.05 -20.47 6.03
C ASP A 162 -17.54 -19.28 5.18
N LEU A 163 -18.11 -19.15 3.98
CA LEU A 163 -17.85 -18.04 3.05
C LEU A 163 -18.28 -16.68 3.62
N SER A 164 -19.18 -16.63 4.60
CA SER A 164 -19.60 -15.37 5.23
C SER A 164 -18.46 -14.58 5.88
N HIS A 165 -17.34 -15.25 6.20
CA HIS A 165 -16.15 -14.64 6.77
C HIS A 165 -15.13 -14.15 5.73
N PHE A 166 -15.32 -14.48 4.44
CA PHE A 166 -14.44 -14.05 3.37
C PHE A 166 -14.28 -12.52 3.36
N PRO A 167 -13.04 -11.97 3.29
CA PRO A 167 -11.81 -12.63 2.85
C PRO A 167 -11.01 -13.41 3.92
N ARG A 168 -11.44 -13.42 5.19
CA ARG A 168 -10.79 -14.25 6.22
C ARG A 168 -11.09 -15.73 5.99
N PRO A 169 -10.17 -16.65 6.33
CA PRO A 169 -8.83 -16.41 6.91
C PRO A 169 -7.71 -16.13 5.89
N PHE A 170 -8.03 -15.97 4.60
CA PHE A 170 -7.01 -15.80 3.55
C PHE A 170 -6.36 -14.41 3.58
N PHE A 171 -7.13 -13.39 3.99
CA PHE A 171 -6.65 -12.03 4.20
C PHE A 171 -7.41 -11.36 5.35
N ASP A 172 -6.69 -10.73 6.28
CA ASP A 172 -7.27 -9.91 7.35
C ASP A 172 -6.86 -8.44 7.19
N SER A 173 -7.86 -7.56 7.12
CA SER A 173 -7.69 -6.10 7.08
C SER A 173 -6.99 -5.52 8.32
N MET A 174 -6.91 -6.26 9.42
CA MET A 174 -6.21 -5.84 10.64
C MET A 174 -4.74 -6.26 10.65
N GLN A 175 -4.27 -7.09 9.71
CA GLN A 175 -2.86 -7.39 9.59
C GLN A 175 -2.09 -6.18 9.05
N MET A 176 -1.00 -5.76 9.71
CA MET A 176 -0.16 -4.63 9.25
C MET A 176 0.99 -5.04 8.33
N THR A 177 1.38 -6.30 8.33
CA THR A 177 2.41 -6.85 7.45
C THR A 177 1.82 -7.35 6.13
N PRO A 178 2.61 -7.42 5.04
CA PRO A 178 2.14 -7.97 3.78
C PRO A 178 1.62 -9.40 3.95
N ALA A 179 0.42 -9.68 3.42
CA ALA A 179 -0.12 -11.03 3.38
C ALA A 179 0.51 -11.84 2.24
N ASP A 180 0.80 -13.13 2.45
CA ASP A 180 1.25 -14.05 1.40
C ASP A 180 0.17 -15.12 1.17
N ILE A 181 -0.37 -15.16 -0.05
CA ILE A 181 -1.47 -16.04 -0.43
C ILE A 181 -1.00 -17.04 -1.47
N ALA A 182 -1.07 -18.31 -1.12
CA ALA A 182 -0.82 -19.40 -2.04
C ALA A 182 -2.04 -19.67 -2.93
N VAL A 183 -1.83 -19.70 -4.24
CA VAL A 183 -2.81 -20.11 -5.25
C VAL A 183 -2.33 -21.41 -5.89
N ALA A 184 -3.10 -22.47 -5.70
CA ALA A 184 -2.84 -23.80 -6.24
C ALA A 184 -3.72 -24.12 -7.44
N TYR A 185 -3.17 -24.86 -8.39
CA TYR A 185 -3.84 -25.32 -9.62
C TYR A 185 -3.27 -26.68 -10.05
N GLY A 186 -3.96 -27.39 -10.93
CA GLY A 186 -3.55 -28.74 -11.35
C GLY A 186 -2.29 -28.80 -12.20
N ALA A 187 -1.86 -30.01 -12.54
CA ALA A 187 -0.59 -30.23 -13.25
C ALA A 187 -0.53 -29.64 -14.67
N LYS A 188 -1.69 -29.48 -15.33
CA LYS A 188 -1.82 -28.97 -16.70
C LYS A 188 -2.83 -27.81 -16.73
N PRO A 189 -2.46 -26.65 -16.18
CA PRO A 189 -3.38 -25.53 -16.07
C PRO A 189 -3.71 -24.96 -17.45
N SER A 190 -4.95 -24.54 -17.62
CA SER A 190 -5.44 -23.80 -18.77
C SER A 190 -5.41 -22.29 -18.51
N ALA A 191 -5.53 -21.50 -19.59
CA ALA A 191 -5.44 -20.05 -19.51
C ALA A 191 -6.56 -19.40 -18.67
N ASP A 192 -7.74 -20.02 -18.62
CA ASP A 192 -8.88 -19.54 -17.85
C ASP A 192 -8.69 -19.65 -16.33
N VAL A 193 -7.98 -20.68 -15.86
CA VAL A 193 -7.58 -20.80 -14.45
C VAL A 193 -6.75 -19.58 -14.03
N PHE A 194 -5.79 -19.16 -14.85
CA PHE A 194 -4.98 -17.97 -14.57
C PHE A 194 -5.76 -16.66 -14.74
N SER A 195 -6.73 -16.61 -15.65
CA SER A 195 -7.60 -15.43 -15.81
C SER A 195 -8.46 -15.21 -14.56
N ALA A 196 -9.02 -16.29 -14.01
CA ALA A 196 -9.77 -16.25 -12.75
C ALA A 196 -8.85 -15.91 -11.56
N ALA A 197 -7.65 -16.50 -11.50
CA ALA A 197 -6.66 -16.19 -10.48
C ALA A 197 -6.27 -14.70 -10.50
N ALA A 198 -6.00 -14.12 -11.68
CA ALA A 198 -5.68 -12.70 -11.83
C ALA A 198 -6.82 -11.78 -11.36
N LEU A 199 -8.09 -12.16 -11.63
CA LEU A 199 -9.26 -11.44 -11.11
C LEU A 199 -9.24 -11.43 -9.57
N ILE A 200 -9.08 -12.57 -8.93
CA ILE A 200 -9.11 -12.68 -7.47
C ILE A 200 -7.92 -11.96 -6.84
N SER A 201 -6.72 -12.15 -7.38
CA SER A 201 -5.51 -11.47 -6.91
C SER A 201 -5.63 -9.95 -7.03
N SER A 202 -6.22 -9.45 -8.11
CA SER A 202 -6.48 -8.00 -8.25
C SER A 202 -7.44 -7.47 -7.19
N TRP A 203 -8.51 -8.19 -6.88
CA TRP A 203 -9.45 -7.78 -5.84
C TRP A 203 -8.83 -7.83 -4.44
N LEU A 204 -8.06 -8.88 -4.13
CA LEU A 204 -7.31 -8.97 -2.88
C LEU A 204 -6.26 -7.85 -2.76
N GLY A 205 -5.66 -7.43 -3.89
CA GLY A 205 -4.83 -6.23 -3.96
C GLY A 205 -5.56 -4.94 -3.58
N ILE A 206 -6.84 -4.79 -3.94
CA ILE A 206 -7.69 -3.68 -3.48
C ILE A 206 -7.87 -3.75 -1.97
N GLN A 207 -8.14 -4.94 -1.42
CA GLN A 207 -8.35 -5.13 0.03
C GLN A 207 -7.09 -4.86 0.86
N ALA A 208 -5.92 -5.21 0.33
CA ALA A 208 -4.62 -4.99 0.98
C ALA A 208 -4.27 -3.50 1.15
N ASP A 209 -4.63 -2.68 0.16
CA ASP A 209 -4.36 -1.25 0.13
C ASP A 209 -2.88 -0.91 0.44
N TYR A 210 -2.57 -0.20 1.52
CA TYR A 210 -1.20 0.14 1.91
C TYR A 210 -0.42 -1.00 2.58
N ARG A 211 -1.07 -2.07 3.04
CA ARG A 211 -0.44 -3.17 3.81
C ARG A 211 0.43 -4.09 2.96
N GLY A 212 0.17 -4.10 1.65
CA GLY A 212 0.83 -4.99 0.70
C GLY A 212 0.28 -6.41 0.72
N ILE A 213 0.47 -7.10 -0.41
CA ILE A 213 0.06 -8.49 -0.60
C ILE A 213 1.01 -9.14 -1.60
N ALA A 214 1.31 -10.41 -1.37
CA ALA A 214 2.11 -11.25 -2.24
C ALA A 214 1.32 -12.52 -2.59
N PHE A 215 1.55 -13.01 -3.80
CA PHE A 215 0.99 -14.28 -4.27
C PHE A 215 2.08 -15.27 -4.61
N SER A 216 1.91 -16.49 -4.13
CA SER A 216 2.70 -17.66 -4.49
C SER A 216 1.85 -18.60 -5.33
N ALA A 217 2.45 -19.26 -6.32
CA ALA A 217 1.76 -20.16 -7.24
C ALA A 217 2.25 -21.59 -7.01
N LEU A 218 1.33 -22.55 -6.85
CA LEU A 218 1.65 -23.95 -6.58
C LEU A 218 1.05 -24.84 -7.67
N ARG A 219 1.91 -25.51 -8.43
CA ARG A 219 1.51 -26.49 -9.44
C ARG A 219 1.37 -27.86 -8.80
N ASP A 220 0.18 -28.43 -8.92
CA ASP A 220 -0.18 -29.78 -8.46
C ASP A 220 0.23 -30.08 -7.01
N ARG A 221 0.10 -29.06 -6.14
CA ARG A 221 0.42 -29.15 -4.71
C ARG A 221 -0.57 -28.31 -3.92
N LEU A 222 -0.97 -28.81 -2.77
CA LEU A 222 -1.80 -28.05 -1.85
C LEU A 222 -0.96 -27.05 -1.05
N PRO A 223 -1.49 -25.87 -0.75
CA PRO A 223 -0.88 -24.96 0.22
C PRO A 223 -0.66 -25.64 1.57
N GLU A 224 0.44 -25.33 2.25
CA GLU A 224 0.68 -25.81 3.62
C GLU A 224 -0.22 -25.10 4.65
N ARG A 225 -0.64 -23.87 4.33
CA ARG A 225 -1.47 -23.00 5.18
C ARG A 225 -2.83 -22.73 4.53
N HIS A 226 -3.44 -21.58 4.83
CA HIS A 226 -4.60 -21.10 4.08
C HIS A 226 -4.20 -20.86 2.62
N GLY A 227 -5.10 -21.17 1.68
CA GLY A 227 -4.84 -20.87 0.28
C GLY A 227 -6.03 -21.09 -0.63
N ILE A 228 -5.87 -20.68 -1.87
CA ILE A 228 -6.92 -20.71 -2.88
C ILE A 228 -6.58 -21.82 -3.88
N VAL A 229 -7.54 -22.68 -4.21
CA VAL A 229 -7.40 -23.73 -5.22
C VAL A 229 -8.35 -23.43 -6.36
N ILE A 230 -7.83 -23.35 -7.59
CA ILE A 230 -8.61 -23.01 -8.78
C ILE A 230 -8.42 -24.11 -9.82
N GLY A 231 -9.52 -24.57 -10.43
CA GLY A 231 -9.46 -25.59 -11.47
C GLY A 231 -10.83 -26.03 -11.99
N HIS A 232 -10.83 -27.11 -12.74
CA HIS A 232 -12.02 -27.67 -13.36
C HIS A 232 -12.66 -28.79 -12.54
N PRO A 233 -13.96 -29.08 -12.73
CA PRO A 233 -14.61 -30.25 -12.13
C PRO A 233 -13.82 -31.53 -12.41
N GLY A 234 -13.60 -32.36 -11.37
CA GLY A 234 -12.88 -33.63 -11.47
C GLY A 234 -11.35 -33.53 -11.60
N GLU A 235 -10.79 -32.33 -11.71
CA GLU A 235 -9.34 -32.14 -11.80
C GLU A 235 -8.64 -32.51 -10.48
N GLN A 236 -7.44 -33.09 -10.58
CA GLN A 236 -6.59 -33.40 -9.43
C GLN A 236 -5.63 -32.25 -9.16
N VAL A 237 -5.56 -31.81 -7.91
CA VAL A 237 -4.61 -30.80 -7.42
C VAL A 237 -3.98 -31.30 -6.13
N GLY A 238 -2.70 -31.68 -6.17
CA GLY A 238 -1.97 -32.10 -4.97
C GLY A 238 -2.61 -33.30 -4.26
N GLY A 239 -3.17 -34.24 -5.03
CA GLY A 239 -3.87 -35.43 -4.52
C GLY A 239 -5.31 -35.20 -4.06
N MET A 240 -5.83 -33.97 -4.14
CA MET A 240 -7.24 -33.67 -3.92
C MET A 240 -7.98 -33.59 -5.27
N MET A 241 -9.10 -34.30 -5.37
CA MET A 241 -10.02 -34.16 -6.50
C MET A 241 -10.96 -32.97 -6.28
N LEU A 242 -11.00 -32.05 -7.24
CA LEU A 242 -11.97 -30.95 -7.21
C LEU A 242 -13.40 -31.48 -7.38
N PRO A 243 -14.39 -30.91 -6.65
CA PRO A 243 -15.78 -31.35 -6.73
C PRO A 243 -16.32 -31.37 -8.16
N GLU A 244 -17.01 -32.45 -8.52
CA GLU A 244 -17.79 -32.53 -9.74
C GLU A 244 -19.00 -31.57 -9.66
N THR A 245 -19.20 -30.75 -10.68
CA THR A 245 -20.30 -29.78 -10.74
C THR A 245 -20.54 -29.26 -12.17
N ASP A 246 -21.81 -29.04 -12.51
CA ASP A 246 -22.21 -28.40 -13.78
C ASP A 246 -22.28 -26.87 -13.69
N LYS A 247 -22.33 -26.33 -12.46
CA LYS A 247 -22.43 -24.90 -12.15
C LYS A 247 -21.07 -24.38 -11.65
N PRO A 248 -20.78 -23.08 -11.81
CA PRO A 248 -19.64 -22.49 -11.13
C PRO A 248 -19.81 -22.58 -9.62
N LEU A 249 -18.74 -22.93 -8.91
CA LEU A 249 -18.78 -23.32 -7.51
C LEU A 249 -17.74 -22.55 -6.70
N LEU A 250 -18.18 -22.04 -5.55
CA LEU A 250 -17.31 -21.55 -4.48
C LEU A 250 -17.47 -22.47 -3.27
N ARG A 251 -16.37 -22.94 -2.69
CA ARG A 251 -16.43 -23.82 -1.52
C ARG A 251 -15.26 -23.60 -0.58
N ILE A 252 -15.51 -23.50 0.71
CA ILE A 252 -14.47 -23.54 1.75
C ILE A 252 -14.44 -24.93 2.35
N ILE A 253 -13.24 -25.48 2.52
CA ILE A 253 -12.99 -26.75 3.21
C ILE A 253 -11.82 -26.61 4.18
N ALA A 254 -11.75 -27.49 5.17
CA ALA A 254 -10.49 -27.75 5.88
C ALA A 254 -9.41 -28.23 4.91
N ASN A 255 -8.18 -27.76 5.08
CA ASN A 255 -7.05 -28.16 4.26
C ASN A 255 -6.70 -29.63 4.56
N PRO A 256 -6.77 -30.55 3.57
CA PRO A 256 -6.47 -31.97 3.79
C PRO A 256 -5.03 -32.23 4.25
N ALA A 257 -4.08 -31.37 3.87
CA ALA A 257 -2.69 -31.48 4.30
C ALA A 257 -2.49 -31.01 5.76
N ASN A 258 -3.32 -30.08 6.24
CA ASN A 258 -3.29 -29.58 7.61
C ASN A 258 -4.66 -28.99 8.02
N PRO A 259 -5.51 -29.73 8.75
CA PRO A 259 -6.88 -29.33 9.08
C PRO A 259 -7.02 -28.04 9.90
N ALA A 260 -5.94 -27.52 10.48
CA ALA A 260 -5.95 -26.21 11.14
C ALA A 260 -6.12 -25.04 10.15
N TYR A 261 -5.85 -25.28 8.87
CA TYR A 261 -5.97 -24.29 7.80
C TYR A 261 -7.14 -24.59 6.87
N LYS A 262 -7.48 -23.62 6.03
CA LYS A 262 -8.66 -23.65 5.13
C LYS A 262 -8.24 -23.47 3.68
N LEU A 263 -8.94 -24.14 2.78
CA LEU A 263 -8.80 -23.95 1.35
C LEU A 263 -10.08 -23.36 0.77
N LEU A 264 -9.95 -22.34 -0.07
CA LEU A 264 -11.03 -21.82 -0.89
C LEU A 264 -10.93 -22.44 -2.28
N LEU A 265 -11.90 -23.28 -2.62
CA LEU A 265 -12.03 -23.90 -3.92
C LEU A 265 -12.88 -23.02 -4.83
N ILE A 266 -12.38 -22.78 -6.05
CA ILE A 266 -13.05 -22.04 -7.11
C ILE A 266 -13.06 -22.95 -8.33
N VAL A 267 -14.23 -23.51 -8.62
CA VAL A 267 -14.38 -24.56 -9.63
C VAL A 267 -15.32 -24.08 -10.72
N GLY A 268 -14.95 -24.29 -11.97
CA GLY A 268 -15.78 -23.97 -13.12
C GLY A 268 -15.34 -24.72 -14.35
N LYS A 269 -16.29 -25.10 -15.21
CA LYS A 269 -16.03 -25.93 -16.40
C LYS A 269 -15.26 -25.23 -17.54
N ASN A 270 -15.20 -23.89 -17.54
CA ASN A 270 -14.57 -23.05 -18.56
C ASN A 270 -14.37 -21.61 -18.06
N ASP A 271 -13.77 -20.75 -18.89
CA ASP A 271 -13.52 -19.33 -18.60
C ASP A 271 -14.74 -18.60 -18.06
N THR A 272 -15.89 -18.69 -18.72
CA THR A 272 -17.10 -18.00 -18.28
C THR A 272 -17.51 -18.46 -16.88
N ALA A 273 -17.48 -19.77 -16.60
CA ALA A 273 -17.84 -20.30 -15.29
C ALA A 273 -16.83 -19.88 -14.20
N LEU A 274 -15.54 -20.08 -14.43
CA LEU A 274 -14.49 -19.69 -13.47
C LEU A 274 -14.51 -18.19 -13.19
N ARG A 275 -14.67 -17.37 -14.23
CA ARG A 275 -14.79 -15.91 -14.12
C ARG A 275 -16.05 -15.50 -13.35
N MET A 276 -17.19 -16.16 -13.56
CA MET A 276 -18.39 -15.90 -12.76
C MET A 276 -18.21 -16.27 -11.29
N ALA A 277 -17.56 -17.40 -10.99
CA ALA A 277 -17.25 -17.79 -9.61
C ALA A 277 -16.32 -16.80 -8.93
N ALA A 278 -15.20 -16.47 -9.59
CA ALA A 278 -14.25 -15.46 -9.14
C ALA A 278 -14.91 -14.08 -8.96
N TRP A 279 -15.74 -13.65 -9.90
CA TRP A 279 -16.49 -12.39 -9.78
C TRP A 279 -17.49 -12.42 -8.62
N ARG A 280 -18.27 -13.50 -8.45
CA ARG A 280 -19.19 -13.65 -7.30
C ARG A 280 -18.44 -13.53 -5.98
N LEU A 281 -17.24 -14.10 -5.89
CA LEU A 281 -16.41 -14.05 -4.70
C LEU A 281 -16.09 -12.60 -4.29
N THR A 282 -15.70 -11.76 -5.26
CA THR A 282 -15.36 -10.34 -5.01
C THR A 282 -16.54 -9.49 -4.51
N ARG A 283 -17.78 -9.94 -4.69
CA ARG A 283 -18.98 -9.24 -4.20
C ARG A 283 -19.22 -9.45 -2.70
N GLY A 284 -18.60 -10.44 -2.08
CA GLY A 284 -18.76 -10.76 -0.66
C GLY A 284 -20.22 -11.04 -0.27
N ASN A 285 -20.57 -10.67 0.96
CA ASN A 285 -21.94 -10.70 1.49
C ASN A 285 -22.62 -12.07 1.32
N PHE A 286 -21.94 -13.13 1.74
CA PHE A 286 -22.50 -14.47 1.80
C PHE A 286 -23.41 -14.61 3.02
N ALA A 287 -24.45 -15.43 2.91
CA ALA A 287 -25.27 -15.75 4.07
C ALA A 287 -24.41 -16.46 5.13
N PRO A 288 -24.66 -16.27 6.43
CA PRO A 288 -24.00 -17.04 7.47
C PRO A 288 -24.14 -18.55 7.23
N GLN A 289 -23.13 -19.33 7.65
CA GLN A 289 -23.08 -20.79 7.54
C GLN A 289 -23.08 -21.31 6.09
N THR A 290 -22.50 -20.55 5.15
CA THR A 290 -22.39 -20.95 3.74
C THR A 290 -21.03 -21.56 3.46
N ALA A 291 -20.87 -22.86 3.67
CA ALA A 291 -19.63 -23.57 3.31
C ALA A 291 -19.44 -23.70 1.80
N THR A 292 -20.54 -23.84 1.05
CA THR A 292 -20.57 -24.09 -0.39
C THR A 292 -21.63 -23.22 -1.04
N LEU A 293 -21.32 -22.66 -2.22
CA LEU A 293 -22.24 -21.86 -3.00
C LEU A 293 -22.11 -22.19 -4.50
N ASP A 294 -23.22 -22.64 -5.08
CA ASP A 294 -23.40 -22.62 -6.53
C ASP A 294 -23.69 -21.20 -7.01
N VAL A 295 -22.95 -20.75 -8.02
CA VAL A 295 -23.04 -19.39 -8.54
C VAL A 295 -24.03 -19.34 -9.68
N GLU A 296 -25.07 -18.55 -9.49
CA GLU A 296 -26.05 -18.27 -10.54
C GLU A 296 -25.44 -17.37 -11.63
N PRO A 297 -25.91 -17.50 -12.89
CA PRO A 297 -25.43 -16.67 -13.99
C PRO A 297 -25.56 -15.17 -13.69
N GLN A 298 -24.50 -14.41 -13.95
CA GLN A 298 -24.46 -12.97 -13.71
C GLN A 298 -23.67 -12.25 -14.80
N THR A 299 -24.12 -11.04 -15.13
CA THR A 299 -23.43 -10.18 -16.09
C THR A 299 -22.27 -9.46 -15.40
N ILE A 300 -21.08 -9.56 -15.98
CA ILE A 300 -19.90 -8.80 -15.54
C ILE A 300 -19.87 -7.49 -16.32
N PRO A 301 -19.95 -6.32 -15.65
CA PRO A 301 -19.91 -5.04 -16.35
C PRO A 301 -18.53 -4.82 -16.98
N VAL A 302 -18.51 -4.11 -18.10
CA VAL A 302 -17.28 -3.66 -18.76
C VAL A 302 -17.04 -2.19 -18.41
N GLY A 303 -15.84 -1.89 -17.95
CA GLY A 303 -15.39 -0.56 -17.57
C GLY A 303 -15.23 0.37 -18.76
N LYS A 304 -15.11 1.66 -18.47
CA LYS A 304 -14.80 2.73 -19.43
C LYS A 304 -13.35 3.17 -19.25
N ALA A 305 -12.84 3.92 -20.21
CA ALA A 305 -11.52 4.52 -20.06
C ALA A 305 -11.51 5.49 -18.86
N TYR A 306 -10.46 5.42 -18.04
CA TYR A 306 -10.22 6.31 -16.90
C TYR A 306 -11.31 6.28 -15.81
N ASP A 307 -12.07 5.18 -15.69
CA ASP A 307 -13.13 5.00 -14.70
C ASP A 307 -12.67 4.36 -13.38
N ALA A 308 -11.35 4.29 -13.16
CA ALA A 308 -10.73 3.71 -11.97
C ALA A 308 -11.19 4.44 -10.69
N PRO A 309 -11.89 3.79 -9.75
CA PRO A 309 -12.43 4.44 -8.55
C PRO A 309 -11.40 5.07 -7.61
N ARG A 310 -10.14 4.61 -7.64
CA ARG A 310 -9.05 5.19 -6.84
C ARG A 310 -8.36 6.37 -7.52
N TRP A 311 -8.60 6.60 -8.81
CA TRP A 311 -8.10 7.80 -9.46
C TRP A 311 -9.04 8.96 -9.18
N ILE A 312 -8.44 10.12 -8.93
CA ILE A 312 -9.17 11.35 -8.75
C ILE A 312 -9.95 11.67 -10.03
N PRO A 313 -11.26 11.96 -9.92
CA PRO A 313 -12.06 12.32 -11.08
C PRO A 313 -11.50 13.53 -11.81
N THR A 314 -11.52 13.49 -13.15
CA THR A 314 -11.07 14.56 -14.05
C THR A 314 -12.23 15.18 -14.84
N ASP A 315 -13.47 15.01 -14.37
CA ASP A 315 -14.68 15.58 -14.97
C ASP A 315 -15.23 16.77 -14.16
N ARG A 316 -14.73 17.00 -12.95
CA ARG A 316 -15.15 18.08 -12.03
C ARG A 316 -14.07 18.44 -11.01
N PRO A 317 -14.21 19.58 -10.31
CA PRO A 317 -13.49 19.84 -9.07
C PRO A 317 -13.83 18.79 -7.99
N VAL A 318 -12.81 18.37 -7.25
CA VAL A 318 -12.90 17.36 -6.18
C VAL A 318 -12.56 18.00 -4.85
N LYS A 319 -13.45 17.90 -3.87
CA LYS A 319 -13.20 18.46 -2.54
C LYS A 319 -12.12 17.66 -1.82
N LEU A 320 -11.26 18.35 -1.05
CA LEU A 320 -10.24 17.66 -0.25
C LEU A 320 -10.86 16.73 0.80
N SER A 321 -12.07 17.03 1.28
CA SER A 321 -12.82 16.15 2.19
C SER A 321 -13.26 14.82 1.56
N GLU A 322 -13.41 14.75 0.22
CA GLU A 322 -13.69 13.51 -0.50
C GLU A 322 -12.45 12.59 -0.56
N LEU A 323 -11.25 13.15 -0.39
CA LEU A 323 -9.97 12.46 -0.46
C LEU A 323 -9.44 12.04 0.93
N LEU A 324 -10.08 12.48 2.01
CA LEU A 324 -9.71 12.08 3.37
C LEU A 324 -10.07 10.61 3.61
N ARG A 325 -9.22 9.91 4.35
CA ARG A 325 -9.58 8.57 4.84
C ARG A 325 -10.73 8.68 5.85
N LYS A 326 -11.49 7.59 6.01
CA LYS A 326 -12.65 7.54 6.94
C LYS A 326 -12.27 7.81 8.40
N ASP A 327 -11.04 7.49 8.79
CA ASP A 327 -10.47 7.72 10.12
C ASP A 327 -9.84 9.11 10.29
N GLN A 328 -9.76 9.90 9.23
CA GLN A 328 -9.02 11.16 9.20
C GLN A 328 -9.94 12.37 9.37
N SER A 329 -9.49 13.34 10.18
CA SER A 329 -10.18 14.62 10.38
C SER A 329 -9.48 15.75 9.62
N PRO A 330 -10.21 16.71 9.02
CA PRO A 330 -9.61 17.93 8.48
C PRO A 330 -9.18 18.94 9.57
N THR A 331 -9.44 18.62 10.84
CA THR A 331 -9.08 19.44 12.00
C THR A 331 -7.91 18.81 12.74
N VAL A 332 -6.88 19.60 12.99
CA VAL A 332 -5.73 19.26 13.82
C VAL A 332 -5.82 20.00 15.15
N SER A 333 -5.27 19.39 16.21
CA SER A 333 -5.35 19.92 17.57
C SER A 333 -3.96 20.20 18.15
N GLY A 334 -3.84 21.28 18.90
CA GLY A 334 -2.60 21.71 19.55
C GLY A 334 -1.77 22.68 18.70
N VAL A 335 -0.77 23.30 19.34
CA VAL A 335 0.26 24.12 18.66
C VAL A 335 1.22 23.25 17.86
N TRP A 336 1.57 22.08 18.42
CA TRP A 336 2.39 21.06 17.78
C TRP A 336 1.52 19.86 17.45
N HIS A 337 1.52 19.45 16.19
CA HIS A 337 0.72 18.35 15.69
C HIS A 337 1.41 17.71 14.47
N GLU A 338 0.94 16.54 14.02
CA GLU A 338 1.43 15.98 12.76
C GLU A 338 0.82 16.70 11.54
N PRO A 339 1.54 16.81 10.42
CA PRO A 339 0.98 17.34 9.18
C PRO A 339 -0.27 16.55 8.75
N LEU A 340 -1.32 17.26 8.32
CA LEU A 340 -2.48 16.66 7.67
C LEU A 340 -2.05 16.17 6.28
N ARG A 341 -1.95 14.85 6.11
CA ARG A 341 -1.54 14.20 4.85
C ARG A 341 -2.76 13.67 4.10
N ILE A 342 -3.05 14.22 2.93
CA ILE A 342 -4.14 13.78 2.04
C ILE A 342 -3.51 13.06 0.85
N ALA A 343 -3.75 11.76 0.76
CA ALA A 343 -3.27 10.95 -0.36
C ALA A 343 -4.32 10.89 -1.46
N PHE A 344 -3.89 10.98 -2.72
CA PHE A 344 -4.77 10.80 -3.87
C PHE A 344 -3.97 10.28 -5.07
N ARG A 345 -4.64 9.51 -5.92
CA ARG A 345 -4.04 8.98 -7.14
C ARG A 345 -4.63 9.67 -8.35
N ALA A 346 -3.89 9.71 -9.45
CA ALA A 346 -4.36 10.28 -10.70
C ALA A 346 -3.95 9.38 -11.86
N ALA A 347 -4.64 9.52 -13.00
CA ALA A 347 -4.17 8.91 -14.23
C ALA A 347 -2.75 9.45 -14.54
N PRO A 348 -1.77 8.62 -14.94
CA PRO A 348 -0.41 9.12 -15.17
C PRO A 348 -0.25 9.97 -16.43
N ASP A 349 -1.20 9.90 -17.36
CA ASP A 349 -1.16 10.55 -18.67
C ASP A 349 -1.90 11.91 -18.71
N LEU A 350 -2.09 12.54 -17.55
CA LEU A 350 -2.68 13.87 -17.47
C LEU A 350 -1.70 14.92 -18.02
N TYR A 351 -2.18 15.65 -19.01
CA TYR A 351 -1.44 16.66 -19.76
C TYR A 351 -2.19 17.99 -19.73
N LEU A 352 -1.44 19.09 -19.69
CA LEU A 352 -1.92 20.46 -19.80
C LEU A 352 -1.03 21.20 -20.80
N TRP A 353 -1.60 22.21 -21.46
CA TRP A 353 -0.82 23.07 -22.33
C TRP A 353 0.13 23.97 -21.53
N ASP A 354 1.22 24.41 -22.16
CA ASP A 354 2.17 25.32 -21.52
C ASP A 354 1.47 26.60 -21.04
N GLY A 355 1.71 26.94 -19.76
CA GLY A 355 1.10 28.08 -19.09
C GLY A 355 -0.22 27.79 -18.37
N GLU A 356 -0.84 26.62 -18.58
CA GLU A 356 -1.98 26.17 -17.78
C GLU A 356 -1.53 25.54 -16.45
N THR A 357 -2.36 25.65 -15.42
CA THR A 357 -2.07 25.14 -14.07
C THR A 357 -3.29 24.46 -13.48
N ILE A 358 -3.08 23.47 -12.64
CA ILE A 358 -4.14 22.80 -11.88
C ILE A 358 -4.45 23.67 -10.65
N PRO A 359 -5.64 24.25 -10.53
CA PRO A 359 -5.96 25.05 -9.35
C PRO A 359 -6.22 24.16 -8.14
N LEU A 360 -5.49 24.43 -7.05
CA LEU A 360 -5.74 23.90 -5.72
C LEU A 360 -6.24 25.03 -4.82
N GLN A 361 -7.53 25.04 -4.53
CA GLN A 361 -8.13 25.96 -3.57
C GLN A 361 -8.05 25.38 -2.16
N VAL A 362 -7.37 26.10 -1.27
CA VAL A 362 -7.25 25.75 0.15
C VAL A 362 -7.98 26.79 0.96
N GLY A 363 -9.07 26.37 1.59
CA GLY A 363 -9.72 27.10 2.66
C GLY A 363 -9.19 26.64 4.02
N TYR A 364 -8.82 27.57 4.89
CA TYR A 364 -8.18 27.25 6.17
C TYR A 364 -8.56 28.23 7.27
N ARG A 365 -8.58 27.73 8.50
CA ARG A 365 -8.81 28.52 9.72
C ARG A 365 -7.79 28.19 10.78
N PHE A 366 -7.18 29.27 11.29
CA PHE A 366 -6.38 29.28 12.51
C PHE A 366 -7.27 29.52 13.73
N PRO A 367 -6.82 29.14 14.94
CA PRO A 367 -7.49 29.51 16.18
C PRO A 367 -7.60 31.04 16.33
N SER A 368 -8.67 31.50 16.96
CA SER A 368 -8.93 32.93 17.17
C SER A 368 -8.41 33.44 18.51
N GLU A 369 -7.16 33.09 18.82
CA GLU A 369 -6.58 33.35 20.14
C GLU A 369 -5.61 34.54 20.11
N SER A 370 -5.74 35.44 21.09
CA SER A 370 -4.95 36.68 21.16
C SER A 370 -3.45 36.45 21.41
N TRP A 371 -3.08 35.27 21.90
CA TRP A 371 -1.70 34.86 22.17
C TRP A 371 -0.94 34.40 20.91
N ILE A 372 -1.64 34.16 19.80
CA ILE A 372 -1.03 33.76 18.53
C ILE A 372 -0.36 34.98 17.88
N ASN A 373 0.86 34.80 17.39
CA ASN A 373 1.50 35.78 16.53
C ASN A 373 0.99 35.59 15.09
N GLU A 374 -0.06 36.33 14.75
CA GLU A 374 -0.71 36.22 13.43
C GLU A 374 0.20 36.66 12.26
N ASP A 375 1.26 37.43 12.52
CA ASP A 375 2.20 37.88 11.49
C ASP A 375 3.29 36.82 11.19
N LYS A 376 3.56 35.89 12.12
CA LYS A 376 4.52 34.78 11.95
C LYS A 376 3.86 33.43 11.70
N SER A 377 2.57 33.28 12.03
CA SER A 377 1.84 32.02 11.89
C SER A 377 1.38 31.79 10.44
N LEU A 378 1.62 30.58 9.94
CA LEU A 378 1.37 30.22 8.54
C LEU A 378 0.98 28.75 8.37
N LEU A 379 0.30 28.44 7.27
CA LEU A 379 -0.03 27.08 6.85
C LEU A 379 0.95 26.70 5.73
N SER A 380 1.84 25.76 6.03
CA SER A 380 2.80 25.23 5.05
C SER A 380 2.14 24.13 4.23
N VAL A 381 2.16 24.26 2.91
CA VAL A 381 1.57 23.30 1.97
C VAL A 381 2.67 22.71 1.09
N THR A 382 2.72 21.37 1.04
CA THR A 382 3.67 20.62 0.22
C THR A 382 2.94 19.52 -0.56
N LEU A 383 3.45 19.16 -1.73
CA LEU A 383 2.94 18.06 -2.54
C LEU A 383 4.10 17.15 -2.91
N ASN A 384 4.01 15.87 -2.56
CA ASN A 384 5.06 14.88 -2.81
C ASN A 384 6.43 15.32 -2.25
N GLY A 385 6.42 15.98 -1.07
CA GLY A 385 7.62 16.54 -0.43
C GLY A 385 8.15 17.83 -1.06
N THR A 386 7.58 18.28 -2.18
CA THR A 386 7.94 19.55 -2.81
C THR A 386 7.15 20.69 -2.17
N PHE A 387 7.86 21.74 -1.75
CA PHE A 387 7.23 22.93 -1.18
C PHE A 387 6.39 23.66 -2.24
N LEU A 388 5.14 23.99 -1.89
CA LEU A 388 4.24 24.73 -2.77
C LEU A 388 4.09 26.18 -2.31
N ASN A 389 3.64 26.38 -1.07
CA ASN A 389 3.37 27.73 -0.56
C ASN A 389 3.26 27.77 0.97
N ASN A 390 3.45 28.96 1.53
CA ASN A 390 3.14 29.30 2.92
C ASN A 390 1.97 30.27 2.95
N LEU A 391 0.82 29.81 3.45
CA LEU A 391 -0.41 30.57 3.47
C LEU A 391 -0.52 31.34 4.79
N PRO A 392 -0.49 32.69 4.80
CA PRO A 392 -0.49 33.47 6.03
C PRO A 392 -1.87 33.48 6.70
N MET A 393 -1.91 33.70 8.02
CA MET A 393 -3.18 33.82 8.75
C MET A 393 -3.99 35.07 8.35
N ASN A 394 -3.31 36.15 7.95
CA ASN A 394 -3.92 37.42 7.56
C ASN A 394 -3.59 37.79 6.10
N LYS A 395 -4.49 38.56 5.48
CA LYS A 395 -4.28 39.20 4.18
C LYS A 395 -3.03 40.09 4.24
N GLN A 396 -2.21 39.99 3.21
CA GLN A 396 -1.00 40.79 3.09
C GLN A 396 -1.23 41.94 2.12
N GLY A 397 -0.87 43.15 2.55
CA GLY A 397 -0.97 44.36 1.72
C GLY A 397 -0.97 45.63 2.58
N PRO A 398 -0.52 46.78 2.04
CA PRO A 398 -0.49 48.03 2.78
C PRO A 398 -1.90 48.52 3.16
N LEU A 399 -2.90 48.30 2.30
CA LEU A 399 -4.30 48.68 2.55
C LEU A 399 -4.94 47.82 3.65
N GLU A 400 -4.71 46.51 3.61
CA GLU A 400 -5.25 45.55 4.58
C GLU A 400 -4.60 45.73 5.96
N LYS A 401 -3.30 46.09 6.01
CA LYS A 401 -2.63 46.46 7.26
C LYS A 401 -3.27 47.70 7.90
N VAL A 402 -3.60 48.71 7.10
CA VAL A 402 -4.31 49.91 7.57
C VAL A 402 -5.73 49.57 8.03
N TRP A 403 -6.46 48.74 7.27
CA TRP A 403 -7.80 48.29 7.64
C TRP A 403 -7.81 47.51 8.97
N ARG A 404 -6.80 46.66 9.19
CA ARG A 404 -6.60 45.93 10.45
C ARG A 404 -6.29 46.87 11.62
N TYR A 405 -5.45 47.89 11.40
CA TYR A 405 -5.16 48.92 12.42
C TYR A 405 -6.44 49.68 12.85
N LEU A 406 -7.39 49.86 11.91
CA LEU A 406 -8.69 50.47 12.16
C LEU A 406 -9.74 49.50 12.75
N GLY A 407 -9.35 48.26 13.09
CA GLY A 407 -10.22 47.26 13.73
C GLY A 407 -11.03 46.39 12.77
N GLY A 408 -10.74 46.42 11.46
CA GLY A 408 -11.40 45.57 10.46
C GLY A 408 -10.84 44.13 10.43
N ASP A 409 -11.70 43.16 10.10
CA ASP A 409 -11.29 41.76 9.87
C ASP A 409 -10.53 41.65 8.53
N ALA A 410 -9.26 41.26 8.61
CA ALA A 410 -8.37 41.09 7.47
C ALA A 410 -7.88 39.64 7.34
N ARG A 411 -8.58 38.65 7.91
CA ARG A 411 -8.16 37.24 7.84
C ARG A 411 -8.13 36.71 6.41
N GLN A 412 -7.08 35.94 6.12
CA GLN A 412 -6.99 35.19 4.87
C GLN A 412 -7.48 33.77 5.16
N GLU A 413 -8.70 33.46 4.73
CA GLU A 413 -9.30 32.14 4.97
C GLU A 413 -9.30 31.25 3.71
N ARG A 414 -8.87 31.77 2.56
CA ARG A 414 -8.86 31.06 1.26
C ARG A 414 -7.68 31.45 0.41
N PHE A 415 -7.01 30.50 -0.23
CA PHE A 415 -5.95 30.76 -1.20
C PHE A 415 -6.00 29.75 -2.35
N THR A 416 -5.74 30.17 -3.58
CA THR A 416 -5.64 29.27 -4.74
C THR A 416 -4.19 29.12 -5.16
N ILE A 417 -3.65 27.92 -5.03
CA ILE A 417 -2.28 27.57 -5.42
C ILE A 417 -2.34 27.02 -6.86
N PRO A 418 -1.65 27.64 -7.83
CA PRO A 418 -1.49 27.08 -9.16
C PRO A 418 -0.47 25.94 -9.10
N LEU A 419 -0.90 24.70 -9.30
CA LEU A 419 -0.01 23.54 -9.36
C LEU A 419 0.48 23.33 -10.79
N ALA A 420 1.78 23.10 -10.93
CA ALA A 420 2.36 22.71 -12.20
C ALA A 420 2.00 21.25 -12.54
N PRO A 421 1.72 20.90 -13.81
CA PRO A 421 1.24 19.57 -14.19
C PRO A 421 2.22 18.45 -13.81
N TYR A 422 3.53 18.70 -13.96
CA TYR A 422 4.59 17.73 -13.67
C TYR A 422 4.72 17.33 -12.19
N LEU A 423 3.99 17.99 -11.28
CA LEU A 423 3.94 17.64 -9.86
C LEU A 423 2.93 16.52 -9.55
N ILE A 424 2.01 16.24 -10.47
CA ILE A 424 0.99 15.20 -10.33
C ILE A 424 1.51 13.90 -10.92
N TYR A 425 1.62 12.88 -10.08
CA TYR A 425 2.03 11.52 -10.44
C TYR A 425 0.88 10.53 -10.30
N GLY A 426 1.14 9.25 -10.57
CA GLY A 426 0.16 8.17 -10.32
C GLY A 426 -0.27 8.06 -8.85
N ASP A 427 0.62 8.40 -7.92
CA ASP A 427 0.36 8.44 -6.48
C ASP A 427 0.87 9.77 -5.90
N ASN A 428 0.03 10.48 -5.15
CA ASN A 428 0.31 11.82 -4.65
C ASN A 428 -0.04 11.97 -3.17
N GLN A 429 0.74 12.78 -2.47
CA GLN A 429 0.50 13.14 -1.08
C GLN A 429 0.59 14.66 -0.90
N LEU A 430 -0.56 15.29 -0.66
CA LEU A 430 -0.67 16.68 -0.22
C LEU A 430 -0.47 16.73 1.30
N SER A 431 0.54 17.44 1.80
CA SER A 431 0.78 17.60 3.23
C SER A 431 0.62 19.04 3.66
N MET A 432 -0.18 19.26 4.70
CA MET A 432 -0.56 20.57 5.22
C MET A 432 -0.22 20.66 6.70
N TYR A 433 0.57 21.66 7.09
CA TYR A 433 1.03 21.83 8.46
C TYR A 433 0.78 23.26 8.96
N PHE A 434 0.00 23.42 10.02
CA PHE A 434 -0.26 24.70 10.64
C PHE A 434 0.89 25.05 11.58
N ASN A 435 1.80 25.90 11.14
CA ASN A 435 2.87 26.44 11.97
C ASN A 435 2.32 27.61 12.80
N VAL A 436 1.75 27.30 13.97
CA VAL A 436 1.21 28.30 14.90
C VAL A 436 2.35 28.83 15.79
N VAL A 437 2.70 30.09 15.61
CA VAL A 437 3.78 30.73 16.36
C VAL A 437 3.18 31.54 17.52
N PRO A 438 3.42 31.19 18.80
CA PRO A 438 2.96 31.97 19.93
C PRO A 438 3.80 33.25 20.13
N LYS A 439 3.17 34.33 20.63
CA LYS A 439 3.87 35.56 21.08
C LYS A 439 4.84 35.27 22.21
N ASP A 440 5.81 36.14 22.44
CA ASP A 440 6.94 35.86 23.35
C ASP A 440 6.52 35.78 24.83
N ASP A 441 5.43 36.43 25.21
CA ASP A 441 4.89 36.58 26.57
C ASP A 441 3.89 35.49 27.00
N VAL A 442 3.63 34.50 26.15
CA VAL A 442 2.57 33.51 26.36
C VAL A 442 2.97 32.46 27.42
N PRO A 443 2.15 32.23 28.46
CA PRO A 443 2.38 31.16 29.43
C PRO A 443 2.30 29.78 28.76
N CYS A 444 3.23 28.88 29.09
CA CYS A 444 3.22 27.55 28.49
C CYS A 444 1.96 26.72 28.75
N SER A 445 1.26 26.94 29.87
CA SER A 445 0.02 26.21 30.18
C SER A 445 -1.03 26.39 29.08
N VAL A 446 -0.98 27.52 28.37
CA VAL A 446 -1.80 27.79 27.18
C VAL A 446 -1.32 26.97 25.98
N LEU A 447 0.00 26.86 25.78
CA LEU A 447 0.60 26.13 24.64
C LEU A 447 0.38 24.62 24.71
N LEU A 448 0.30 24.07 25.93
CA LEU A 448 0.07 22.65 26.19
C LEU A 448 -1.42 22.26 26.16
N ASN A 449 -2.32 23.20 25.82
CA ASN A 449 -3.75 22.94 25.78
C ASN A 449 -4.17 22.30 24.44
N ASN A 450 -4.82 21.14 24.51
CA ASN A 450 -5.30 20.42 23.32
C ASN A 450 -6.62 20.98 22.74
N ASN A 451 -7.21 22.01 23.34
CA ASN A 451 -8.43 22.65 22.82
C ASN A 451 -8.16 23.62 21.65
N ILE A 452 -6.89 23.87 21.33
CA ILE A 452 -6.46 24.67 20.18
C ILE A 452 -6.77 23.86 18.91
N LYS A 453 -7.61 24.37 18.02
CA LYS A 453 -8.00 23.68 16.79
C LYS A 453 -7.72 24.51 15.56
N SER A 454 -6.99 23.94 14.62
CA SER A 454 -6.79 24.47 13.27
C SER A 454 -7.51 23.57 12.28
N ARG A 455 -8.11 24.13 11.23
CA ARG A 455 -8.97 23.35 10.32
C ARG A 455 -8.79 23.75 8.86
N ILE A 456 -8.77 22.74 8.00
CA ILE A 456 -9.03 22.89 6.56
C ILE A 456 -10.54 22.85 6.32
N THR A 457 -11.07 23.85 5.62
CA THR A 457 -12.52 24.00 5.42
C THR A 457 -13.02 23.16 4.26
N ASP A 458 -14.31 22.80 4.30
CA ASP A 458 -14.94 21.83 3.38
C ASP A 458 -15.14 22.38 1.95
N ASP A 459 -14.82 23.66 1.73
CA ASP A 459 -14.76 24.33 0.43
C ASP A 459 -13.37 24.28 -0.21
N SER A 460 -12.42 23.56 0.37
CA SER A 460 -11.13 23.28 -0.26
C SER A 460 -11.28 22.20 -1.34
N TRP A 461 -10.69 22.41 -2.51
CA TRP A 461 -10.79 21.50 -3.66
C TRP A 461 -9.57 21.56 -4.58
N ILE A 462 -9.39 20.51 -5.37
CA ILE A 462 -8.44 20.44 -6.50
C ILE A 462 -9.24 20.17 -7.78
N ASP A 463 -8.87 20.83 -8.88
CA ASP A 463 -9.60 20.71 -10.16
C ASP A 463 -8.69 20.25 -11.30
N LEU A 464 -8.82 18.98 -11.66
CA LEU A 464 -8.13 18.39 -12.79
C LEU A 464 -9.01 18.36 -14.06
N SER A 465 -10.19 19.00 -14.06
CA SER A 465 -11.16 18.89 -15.16
C SER A 465 -10.71 19.48 -16.50
N LYS A 466 -9.68 20.33 -16.47
CA LYS A 466 -9.09 20.94 -17.67
C LYS A 466 -7.94 20.13 -18.26
N THR A 467 -7.50 19.08 -17.57
CA THR A 467 -6.44 18.19 -18.06
C THR A 467 -6.93 17.37 -19.26
N ARG A 468 -5.99 16.94 -20.09
CA ARG A 468 -6.21 16.05 -21.24
C ARG A 468 -5.44 14.76 -21.02
N HIS A 469 -5.85 13.68 -21.68
CA HIS A 469 -5.10 12.43 -21.66
C HIS A 469 -4.17 12.37 -22.85
N PHE A 470 -2.87 12.57 -22.61
CA PHE A 470 -1.84 12.48 -23.63
C PHE A 470 -0.49 12.19 -22.97
N SER A 471 0.18 11.13 -23.43
CA SER A 471 1.57 10.87 -23.03
C SER A 471 2.32 10.08 -24.10
N LEU A 472 3.65 10.21 -24.05
CA LEU A 472 4.58 9.33 -24.74
C LEU A 472 4.78 8.03 -23.95
N LEU A 473 4.91 6.92 -24.68
CA LEU A 473 5.23 5.59 -24.18
C LEU A 473 6.48 5.06 -24.91
N PRO A 474 7.27 4.17 -24.29
CA PRO A 474 7.07 3.56 -22.97
C PRO A 474 7.50 4.47 -21.82
N ASN A 475 6.81 4.38 -20.68
CA ASN A 475 7.20 5.05 -19.45
C ASN A 475 7.08 4.09 -18.25
N LEU A 476 8.22 3.69 -17.68
CA LEU A 476 8.25 2.73 -16.57
C LEU A 476 7.64 3.31 -15.29
N SER A 477 7.74 4.63 -15.05
CA SER A 477 7.16 5.23 -13.85
C SER A 477 5.63 5.13 -13.85
N TYR A 478 5.00 5.15 -15.02
CA TYR A 478 3.56 5.00 -15.18
C TYR A 478 3.09 3.57 -14.90
N PHE A 479 3.87 2.60 -15.37
CA PHE A 479 3.60 1.19 -15.08
C PHE A 479 3.78 0.87 -13.59
N VAL A 480 4.87 1.36 -12.99
CA VAL A 480 5.13 1.19 -11.55
C VAL A 480 4.07 1.90 -10.71
N GLY A 481 3.74 3.15 -11.03
CA GLY A 481 2.80 3.95 -10.23
C GLY A 481 1.33 3.53 -10.36
N ALA A 482 0.90 3.10 -11.54
CA ALA A 482 -0.53 2.91 -11.80
C ALA A 482 -0.86 1.74 -12.75
N SER A 483 0.09 0.86 -13.08
CA SER A 483 -0.07 -0.21 -14.10
C SER A 483 -0.45 0.31 -15.49
N PHE A 484 -0.17 1.59 -15.78
CA PHE A 484 -0.49 2.22 -17.06
C PHE A 484 0.59 1.85 -18.11
N PRO A 485 0.24 1.64 -19.39
CA PRO A 485 -1.05 1.90 -20.06
C PRO A 485 -2.12 0.82 -19.88
N PHE A 486 -1.76 -0.35 -19.39
CA PHE A 486 -2.67 -1.50 -19.30
C PHE A 486 -3.89 -1.27 -18.41
N SER A 487 -3.80 -0.33 -17.48
CA SER A 487 -4.87 0.09 -16.57
C SER A 487 -5.76 1.22 -17.11
N ARG A 488 -5.58 1.66 -18.36
CA ARG A 488 -6.44 2.69 -18.99
C ARG A 488 -7.93 2.33 -18.89
N LEU A 489 -8.25 1.04 -19.10
CA LEU A 489 -9.50 0.44 -18.63
C LEU A 489 -9.17 -0.40 -17.41
N ALA A 490 -9.69 0.01 -16.26
CA ALA A 490 -9.28 -0.51 -14.96
C ALA A 490 -9.62 -2.01 -14.74
N ASP A 491 -10.55 -2.55 -15.54
CA ASP A 491 -11.00 -3.94 -15.53
C ASP A 491 -10.22 -4.87 -16.48
N TYR A 492 -9.23 -4.33 -17.20
CA TYR A 492 -8.41 -5.01 -18.21
C TYR A 492 -9.20 -5.56 -19.41
N SER A 493 -10.39 -5.01 -19.70
CA SER A 493 -11.18 -5.38 -20.89
C SER A 493 -10.46 -5.15 -22.22
N GLN A 494 -9.45 -4.30 -22.25
CA GLN A 494 -8.57 -4.05 -23.40
C GLN A 494 -7.12 -4.51 -23.21
N THR A 495 -6.86 -5.32 -22.19
CA THR A 495 -5.51 -5.86 -21.92
C THR A 495 -5.55 -7.39 -21.96
N THR A 496 -4.61 -7.97 -22.71
CA THR A 496 -4.32 -9.41 -22.69
C THR A 496 -3.06 -9.66 -21.88
N LEU A 497 -3.16 -10.60 -20.96
CA LEU A 497 -2.07 -11.13 -20.16
C LEU A 497 -1.45 -12.31 -20.92
N LEU A 498 -0.19 -12.24 -21.29
CA LEU A 498 0.46 -13.28 -22.08
C LEU A 498 1.49 -14.03 -21.23
N LEU A 499 1.35 -15.35 -21.19
CA LEU A 499 2.30 -16.26 -20.55
C LEU A 499 2.85 -17.25 -21.58
N PRO A 500 3.99 -17.89 -21.29
CA PRO A 500 4.51 -19.03 -22.05
C PRO A 500 3.52 -20.19 -22.07
N ALA A 501 3.67 -21.12 -23.01
CA ALA A 501 2.78 -22.28 -23.12
C ALA A 501 2.81 -23.18 -21.86
N ASP A 502 3.98 -23.31 -21.23
CA ASP A 502 4.18 -23.97 -19.93
C ASP A 502 4.85 -22.99 -18.96
N PRO A 503 4.07 -22.13 -18.27
CA PRO A 503 4.62 -21.08 -17.42
C PRO A 503 5.09 -21.63 -16.07
N SER A 504 6.29 -21.26 -15.62
CA SER A 504 6.76 -21.67 -14.30
C SER A 504 5.92 -21.07 -13.16
N GLU A 505 5.97 -21.67 -11.98
CA GLU A 505 5.30 -21.13 -10.77
C GLU A 505 5.70 -19.66 -10.53
N THR A 506 6.97 -19.31 -10.71
CA THR A 506 7.44 -17.92 -10.58
C THR A 506 6.79 -16.97 -11.60
N GLN A 507 6.57 -17.40 -12.84
CA GLN A 507 5.91 -16.60 -13.87
C GLN A 507 4.43 -16.39 -13.55
N VAL A 508 3.74 -17.43 -13.10
CA VAL A 508 2.35 -17.33 -12.64
C VAL A 508 2.26 -16.42 -11.43
N ALA A 509 3.08 -16.63 -10.40
CA ALA A 509 3.15 -15.76 -9.23
C ALA A 509 3.40 -14.29 -9.63
N THR A 510 4.34 -14.04 -10.55
CA THR A 510 4.61 -12.68 -11.06
C THR A 510 3.37 -12.06 -11.69
N LEU A 511 2.64 -12.82 -12.52
CA LEU A 511 1.37 -12.35 -13.10
C LEU A 511 0.35 -11.99 -12.01
N LEU A 512 0.16 -12.84 -11.01
CA LEU A 512 -0.79 -12.62 -9.92
C LEU A 512 -0.42 -11.38 -9.08
N ASN A 513 0.86 -11.18 -8.80
CA ASN A 513 1.36 -9.99 -8.10
C ASN A 513 1.18 -8.71 -8.93
N LEU A 514 1.38 -8.77 -10.26
CA LEU A 514 1.07 -7.65 -11.16
C LEU A 514 -0.43 -7.34 -11.18
N ALA A 515 -1.28 -8.36 -11.19
CA ALA A 515 -2.73 -8.20 -11.11
C ALA A 515 -3.16 -7.56 -9.78
N ALA A 516 -2.60 -8.02 -8.66
CA ALA A 516 -2.81 -7.45 -7.32
C ALA A 516 -2.40 -5.98 -7.26
N ARG A 517 -1.24 -5.63 -7.79
CA ARG A 517 -0.76 -4.24 -7.89
C ARG A 517 -1.71 -3.39 -8.73
N SER A 518 -2.18 -3.89 -9.87
CA SER A 518 -3.12 -3.16 -10.71
C SER A 518 -4.45 -2.90 -10.01
N GLY A 519 -5.02 -3.93 -9.35
CA GLY A 519 -6.24 -3.76 -8.58
C GLY A 519 -6.05 -2.75 -7.44
N ASN A 520 -4.94 -2.84 -6.70
CA ASN A 520 -4.59 -1.82 -5.70
C ASN A 520 -4.55 -0.43 -6.33
N ALA A 521 -3.84 -0.25 -7.45
CA ALA A 521 -3.66 1.03 -8.14
C ALA A 521 -4.99 1.67 -8.56
N THR A 522 -5.88 0.90 -9.20
CA THR A 522 -7.11 1.42 -9.82
C THR A 522 -8.34 1.36 -8.93
N GLY A 523 -8.37 0.45 -7.95
CA GLY A 523 -9.57 0.17 -7.16
C GLY A 523 -10.59 -0.72 -7.87
N THR A 524 -10.25 -1.32 -9.01
CA THR A 524 -11.12 -2.18 -9.81
C THR A 524 -10.48 -3.55 -9.98
N ALA A 525 -11.26 -4.61 -9.77
CA ALA A 525 -10.81 -5.96 -10.05
C ALA A 525 -10.73 -6.17 -11.56
N LEU A 526 -9.74 -6.95 -12.02
CA LEU A 526 -9.48 -7.23 -13.43
C LEU A 526 -10.51 -8.22 -14.01
N ALA A 527 -11.80 -7.90 -13.91
CA ALA A 527 -12.89 -8.83 -14.20
C ALA A 527 -12.99 -9.20 -15.68
N ASN A 528 -12.45 -8.38 -16.58
CA ASN A 528 -12.49 -8.56 -18.02
C ASN A 528 -11.11 -8.89 -18.64
N ASN A 529 -10.13 -9.24 -17.78
CA ASN A 529 -8.82 -9.70 -18.23
C ASN A 529 -8.93 -10.98 -19.09
N ARG A 530 -7.93 -11.24 -19.93
CA ARG A 530 -7.78 -12.50 -20.64
C ARG A 530 -6.33 -12.95 -20.56
N VAL A 531 -6.10 -14.15 -20.06
CA VAL A 531 -4.79 -14.81 -20.16
C VAL A 531 -4.73 -15.63 -21.45
N VAL A 532 -3.58 -15.59 -22.13
CA VAL A 532 -3.25 -16.44 -23.28
C VAL A 532 -1.94 -17.18 -22.95
N LEU A 533 -1.89 -18.47 -23.28
CA LEU A 533 -0.72 -19.32 -23.09
C LEU A 533 -0.03 -19.60 -24.43
N GLY A 534 1.26 -19.30 -24.51
CA GLY A 534 2.05 -19.42 -25.73
C GLY A 534 1.70 -18.37 -26.79
N MET A 535 2.40 -18.41 -27.92
CA MET A 535 2.10 -17.54 -29.05
C MET A 535 1.02 -18.20 -29.93
N PRO A 536 -0.19 -17.64 -30.02
CA PRO A 536 -1.26 -18.23 -30.81
C PRO A 536 -0.95 -18.10 -32.30
N THR A 537 -1.15 -19.17 -33.05
CA THR A 537 -0.95 -19.20 -34.51
C THR A 537 -2.22 -18.83 -35.29
N GLY A 538 -3.36 -18.68 -34.61
CA GLY A 538 -4.65 -18.34 -35.20
C GLY A 538 -5.79 -18.26 -34.18
N GLY A 539 -7.02 -18.13 -34.66
CA GLY A 539 -8.23 -18.15 -33.83
C GLY A 539 -8.44 -16.89 -32.98
N GLY A 540 -9.34 -17.01 -32.00
CA GLY A 540 -9.77 -15.88 -31.14
C GLY A 540 -8.65 -15.31 -30.25
N ASP A 541 -7.64 -16.11 -29.88
CA ASP A 541 -6.51 -15.62 -29.08
C ASP A 541 -5.59 -14.72 -29.90
N LEU A 542 -5.32 -15.06 -31.17
CA LEU A 542 -4.54 -14.18 -32.05
C LEU A 542 -5.29 -12.87 -32.33
N GLN A 543 -6.61 -12.93 -32.51
CA GLN A 543 -7.43 -11.72 -32.64
C GLN A 543 -7.35 -10.86 -31.36
N SER A 544 -7.45 -11.48 -30.19
CA SER A 544 -7.32 -10.79 -28.92
C SER A 544 -5.97 -10.10 -28.76
N LEU A 545 -4.86 -10.68 -29.23
CA LEU A 545 -3.54 -10.04 -29.19
C LEU A 545 -3.39 -8.86 -30.16
N ARG A 546 -4.19 -8.81 -31.24
CA ARG A 546 -4.15 -7.71 -32.23
C ARG A 546 -4.98 -6.50 -31.82
N GLU A 547 -6.05 -6.72 -31.06
CA GLU A 547 -7.03 -5.68 -30.70
C GLU A 547 -6.83 -5.13 -29.27
N ARG A 548 -5.92 -5.69 -28.49
CA ARG A 548 -5.69 -5.35 -27.08
C ARG A 548 -4.22 -5.04 -26.80
N ASP A 549 -3.98 -4.29 -25.74
CA ASP A 549 -2.65 -4.11 -25.18
C ASP A 549 -2.15 -5.45 -24.62
N VAL A 550 -0.88 -5.79 -24.83
CA VAL A 550 -0.31 -7.08 -24.41
C VAL A 550 0.69 -6.89 -23.27
N LEU A 551 0.38 -7.43 -22.10
CA LEU A 551 1.28 -7.53 -20.96
C LEU A 551 1.84 -8.96 -20.86
N ALA A 552 3.07 -9.15 -21.34
CA ALA A 552 3.73 -10.45 -21.33
C ALA A 552 4.61 -10.64 -20.08
N VAL A 553 4.52 -11.81 -19.45
CA VAL A 553 5.38 -12.23 -18.33
C VAL A 553 6.17 -13.46 -18.75
N THR A 554 7.49 -13.36 -18.80
CA THR A 554 8.36 -14.44 -19.28
C THR A 554 9.74 -14.34 -18.63
N ALA A 555 10.49 -15.44 -18.70
CA ALA A 555 11.87 -15.52 -18.24
C ALA A 555 12.79 -15.44 -19.46
N LEU A 556 13.99 -14.88 -19.28
CA LEU A 556 14.92 -14.63 -20.39
C LEU A 556 15.45 -15.92 -21.05
N ASP A 557 15.38 -17.05 -20.34
CA ASP A 557 15.76 -18.38 -20.83
C ASP A 557 14.73 -19.02 -21.77
N GLN A 558 13.51 -18.48 -21.86
CA GLN A 558 12.47 -18.94 -22.80
C GLN A 558 12.67 -18.36 -24.20
N GLN A 559 13.79 -18.73 -24.82
CA GLN A 559 14.25 -18.14 -26.08
C GLN A 559 13.23 -18.23 -27.20
N ALA A 560 12.62 -19.40 -27.45
CA ALA A 560 11.66 -19.57 -28.55
C ALA A 560 10.42 -18.67 -28.40
N PHE A 561 9.87 -18.58 -27.19
CA PHE A 561 8.74 -17.70 -26.89
C PHE A 561 9.13 -16.22 -27.05
N ASN A 562 10.27 -15.82 -26.47
CA ASN A 562 10.75 -14.44 -26.54
C ASN A 562 11.10 -14.00 -27.98
N GLN A 563 11.66 -14.90 -28.79
CA GLN A 563 11.95 -14.65 -30.20
C GLN A 563 10.65 -14.41 -30.99
N SER A 564 9.62 -15.23 -30.75
CA SER A 564 8.33 -15.06 -31.41
C SER A 564 7.58 -13.81 -30.94
N LEU A 565 7.61 -13.50 -29.63
CA LEU A 565 6.97 -12.32 -29.06
C LEU A 565 7.60 -11.02 -29.58
N LEU A 566 8.92 -11.00 -29.69
CA LEU A 566 9.69 -9.81 -30.07
C LEU A 566 10.05 -9.78 -31.56
N ALA A 567 9.47 -10.67 -32.38
CA ALA A 567 9.80 -10.88 -33.79
C ALA A 567 9.76 -9.58 -34.60
N ASP A 568 8.78 -8.71 -34.34
CA ASP A 568 8.60 -7.43 -35.04
C ASP A 568 9.04 -6.21 -34.21
N SER A 569 9.77 -6.43 -33.12
CA SER A 569 10.24 -5.36 -32.24
C SER A 569 11.69 -4.96 -32.54
N PRO A 570 12.15 -3.78 -32.09
CA PRO A 570 13.57 -3.43 -32.10
C PRO A 570 14.44 -4.33 -31.22
N TYR A 571 13.84 -5.17 -30.38
CA TYR A 571 14.53 -6.03 -29.44
C TYR A 571 14.67 -7.46 -29.99
N ARG A 572 15.75 -8.14 -29.62
CA ARG A 572 15.95 -9.57 -29.87
C ARG A 572 16.63 -10.22 -28.65
N PRO A 573 16.13 -11.38 -28.19
CA PRO A 573 16.81 -12.14 -27.15
C PRO A 573 18.06 -12.83 -27.71
N VAL A 574 19.21 -12.66 -27.05
CA VAL A 574 20.50 -13.31 -27.36
C VAL A 574 21.14 -13.73 -26.05
N ASP A 575 21.49 -15.00 -25.91
CA ASP A 575 22.18 -15.54 -24.72
C ASP A 575 21.53 -15.13 -23.38
N ASN A 576 20.20 -15.19 -23.32
CA ASN A 576 19.38 -14.80 -22.16
C ASN A 576 19.51 -13.31 -21.77
N VAL A 577 19.82 -12.45 -22.75
CA VAL A 577 19.85 -10.99 -22.63
C VAL A 577 18.99 -10.39 -23.75
N LEU A 578 18.29 -9.29 -23.46
CA LEU A 578 17.63 -8.49 -24.51
C LEU A 578 18.66 -7.56 -25.16
N SER A 579 18.83 -7.70 -26.46
CA SER A 579 19.67 -6.82 -27.28
C SER A 579 18.82 -6.01 -28.25
N VAL A 580 19.32 -4.86 -28.68
CA VAL A 580 18.67 -4.02 -29.69
C VAL A 580 19.19 -4.43 -31.07
N ARG A 581 18.30 -4.54 -32.05
CA ARG A 581 18.65 -4.79 -33.45
C ARG A 581 19.39 -3.59 -34.01
N GLU A 582 20.49 -3.82 -34.71
CA GLU A 582 21.14 -2.74 -35.45
C GLU A 582 20.20 -2.29 -36.59
N PRO A 583 19.96 -0.98 -36.73
CA PRO A 583 19.12 -0.48 -37.82
C PRO A 583 19.79 -0.79 -39.16
N ASP A 584 18.98 -1.29 -40.09
CA ASP A 584 19.44 -1.70 -41.41
C ASP A 584 19.90 -0.48 -42.23
N LEU A 585 20.73 -0.66 -43.26
CA LEU A 585 21.27 0.45 -44.07
C LEU A 585 20.17 1.34 -44.67
N TRP A 586 19.02 0.75 -45.00
CA TRP A 586 17.82 1.47 -45.44
C TRP A 586 17.17 2.31 -44.33
N GLN A 587 17.09 1.80 -43.10
CA GLN A 587 16.58 2.54 -41.93
C GLN A 587 17.53 3.69 -41.53
N LYS A 588 18.84 3.49 -41.70
CA LYS A 588 19.84 4.56 -41.54
C LYS A 588 19.69 5.64 -42.62
N SER A 589 19.33 5.27 -43.85
CA SER A 589 19.11 6.22 -44.95
C SER A 589 17.80 7.01 -44.84
N SER A 590 16.72 6.41 -44.31
CA SER A 590 15.43 7.11 -44.11
C SER A 590 15.42 8.00 -42.87
N ALA A 591 16.25 7.74 -41.86
CA ALA A 591 16.53 8.66 -40.76
C ALA A 591 17.44 9.84 -41.17
N GLY A 592 18.06 9.76 -42.35
CA GLY A 592 18.95 10.76 -42.94
C GLY A 592 18.24 11.68 -43.94
N SER A 593 17.22 12.42 -43.50
CA SER A 593 16.76 13.62 -44.22
C SER A 593 16.43 14.71 -43.20
N PRO A 594 17.23 15.78 -43.11
CA PRO A 594 16.95 16.88 -42.20
C PRO A 594 15.87 17.77 -42.82
N ALA A 595 14.60 17.39 -42.62
CA ALA A 595 13.50 18.34 -42.67
C ALA A 595 12.91 18.41 -41.26
N THR A 596 13.01 19.61 -40.68
CA THR A 596 12.63 20.05 -39.32
C THR A 596 13.47 19.54 -38.15
N GLY A 597 14.15 20.49 -37.51
CA GLY A 597 15.15 20.29 -36.46
C GLY A 597 14.58 19.86 -35.11
N LEU A 598 14.49 18.55 -34.91
CA LEU A 598 14.45 17.91 -33.60
C LEU A 598 15.66 16.96 -33.50
N PRO A 599 16.43 16.97 -32.40
CA PRO A 599 17.56 16.06 -32.27
C PRO A 599 17.06 14.61 -32.20
N PRO A 600 17.81 13.63 -32.76
CA PRO A 600 17.44 12.23 -32.67
C PRO A 600 17.43 11.79 -31.21
N ALA A 601 16.34 11.14 -30.79
CA ALA A 601 16.22 10.56 -29.46
C ALA A 601 17.40 9.61 -29.21
N SER A 602 18.21 9.91 -28.20
CA SER A 602 19.27 9.02 -27.73
C SER A 602 18.63 7.71 -27.25
N THR A 603 18.79 6.63 -28.01
CA THR A 603 18.47 5.27 -27.58
C THR A 603 19.28 4.93 -26.32
N PRO A 604 18.68 4.71 -25.14
CA PRO A 604 19.44 4.24 -24.00
C PRO A 604 19.83 2.78 -24.24
N ILE A 605 21.13 2.50 -24.38
CA ILE A 605 21.67 1.15 -24.33
C ILE A 605 21.56 0.68 -22.88
N ALA A 606 20.47 -0.02 -22.54
CA ALA A 606 20.31 -0.71 -21.27
C ALA A 606 20.69 -2.18 -21.45
N THR A 607 21.91 -2.55 -21.09
CA THR A 607 22.33 -3.96 -21.01
C THR A 607 21.83 -4.54 -19.69
N PHE A 608 20.74 -5.31 -19.71
CA PHE A 608 20.25 -6.00 -18.51
C PHE A 608 21.09 -7.27 -18.28
N ARG A 609 22.01 -7.22 -17.32
CA ARG A 609 22.77 -8.40 -16.86
C ARG A 609 22.09 -9.07 -15.67
N ARG A 610 22.10 -10.40 -15.69
CA ARG A 610 21.66 -11.33 -14.64
C ARG A 610 22.30 -10.99 -13.28
N ALA A 611 21.51 -10.87 -12.22
CA ALA A 611 22.01 -11.00 -10.86
C ALA A 611 22.33 -12.49 -10.62
N ALA A 612 23.56 -12.80 -10.19
CA ALA A 612 24.02 -14.17 -10.01
C ALA A 612 23.24 -14.91 -8.90
N PRO A 613 22.91 -16.20 -9.07
CA PRO A 613 22.29 -16.99 -8.01
C PRO A 613 23.38 -17.56 -7.09
N GLY A 614 23.31 -17.23 -5.80
CA GLY A 614 24.17 -17.82 -4.77
C GLY A 614 25.01 -16.82 -3.97
N ALA A 615 24.37 -16.04 -3.11
CA ALA A 615 25.01 -15.49 -1.92
C ALA A 615 23.97 -15.52 -0.79
N GLY A 616 24.07 -16.53 0.07
CA GLY A 616 23.38 -16.54 1.34
C GLY A 616 23.90 -15.42 2.24
N SER A 617 23.04 -15.02 3.18
CA SER A 617 23.26 -14.09 4.28
C SER A 617 24.72 -13.84 4.67
N SER A 618 25.23 -12.63 4.44
CA SER A 618 26.15 -11.95 5.36
C SER A 618 26.19 -10.45 5.04
N ALA A 619 25.83 -9.65 6.04
CA ALA A 619 25.99 -8.21 6.03
C ALA A 619 27.48 -7.84 5.99
N ILE A 620 27.86 -6.93 5.09
CA ILE A 620 29.03 -6.08 5.29
C ILE A 620 28.53 -4.63 5.25
N ALA A 621 28.39 -4.08 6.43
CA ALA A 621 28.09 -2.69 6.68
C ALA A 621 29.23 -1.80 6.13
N ARG A 622 28.87 -0.81 5.31
CA ARG A 622 29.61 0.45 5.25
C ARG A 622 28.80 1.50 5.99
N ARG A 623 29.46 2.13 6.96
CA ARG A 623 28.92 3.11 7.90
C ARG A 623 28.20 4.26 7.19
N GLY A 624 27.01 4.58 7.71
CA GLY A 624 26.37 5.89 7.63
C GLY A 624 25.53 6.14 6.37
N ILE A 625 24.26 5.71 6.40
CA ILE A 625 23.04 6.31 5.79
C ILE A 625 21.89 5.29 6.02
N PRO A 626 20.72 5.69 6.56
CA PRO A 626 19.63 4.75 6.90
C PRO A 626 18.85 4.25 5.66
N PRO A 627 18.19 3.08 5.73
CA PRO A 627 17.47 2.47 4.61
C PRO A 627 16.01 2.91 4.60
N ALA A 628 15.69 3.97 3.85
CA ALA A 628 14.34 4.23 3.41
C ALA A 628 14.40 5.04 2.10
N TRP A 629 13.52 4.72 1.14
CA TRP A 629 13.35 5.45 -0.13
C TRP A 629 14.45 5.25 -1.19
N TRP A 630 14.45 4.08 -1.84
CA TRP A 630 15.14 3.93 -3.12
C TRP A 630 14.29 4.55 -4.24
N TRP A 631 14.48 5.85 -4.50
CA TRP A 631 14.06 6.50 -5.75
C TRP A 631 15.27 6.68 -6.66
N TRP A 632 15.15 6.25 -7.92
CA TRP A 632 16.12 6.53 -8.96
C TRP A 632 16.17 8.04 -9.23
N ARG A 633 17.23 8.72 -8.76
CA ARG A 633 17.59 10.06 -9.26
C ARG A 633 18.23 9.93 -10.63
N TRP A 634 17.59 10.45 -11.67
CA TRP A 634 18.30 10.86 -12.89
C TRP A 634 18.87 12.26 -12.70
N PRO A 635 20.15 12.53 -13.04
CA PRO A 635 20.69 13.88 -13.02
C PRO A 635 20.10 14.68 -14.19
N ALA A 636 19.51 15.83 -13.88
CA ALA A 636 19.16 16.84 -14.85
C ALA A 636 20.45 17.35 -15.53
N MET A 637 20.59 17.12 -16.83
CA MET A 637 21.58 17.82 -17.65
C MET A 637 21.05 19.22 -17.95
N MET A 638 21.55 20.21 -17.21
CA MET A 638 21.54 21.61 -17.64
C MET A 638 22.50 21.76 -18.82
N THR A 639 21.98 22.06 -20.01
CA THR A 639 22.78 22.66 -21.09
C THR A 639 22.55 24.16 -21.08
N SER A 640 23.56 24.89 -20.58
CA SER A 640 23.70 26.33 -20.76
C SER A 640 23.88 26.64 -22.25
N TRP A 641 23.05 27.49 -22.80
CA TRP A 641 23.29 28.15 -24.08
C TRP A 641 23.89 29.54 -23.81
N ARG A 642 25.15 29.74 -24.22
CA ARG A 642 25.69 31.04 -24.60
C ARG A 642 25.78 31.02 -26.12
N ASP A 643 24.99 31.85 -26.77
CA ASP A 643 25.48 33.03 -27.50
C ASP A 643 24.37 34.10 -27.50
#